data_AF-A0AAD7TQ75-F1
#
_entry.id   AF-A0AAD7TQ75-F1
#
_cell.length_a   1.000
_cell.length_b   1.000
_cell.length_c   1.000
_cell.angle_alpha   90.00
_cell.angle_beta   90.00
_cell.angle_gamma   90.00
#
_symmetry.space_group_name_H-M   'P 1'
#
loop_
_entity.id
_entity.type
_entity.pdbx_description
1 polymer ?
#
loop_
_entity_poly.entity_id
_entity_poly.type
_entity_poly.pdbx_seq_one_letter_code
_entity_poly.pdbx_strand_id
1 'polypeptide(L)'
;MAEQSVSQPVPIVPTTVSSQSSEKSLKRKLEDALQTLDEAVGPTTPTLARPPPPKRLRTARSIYATLAKYGIKKDAKQSTPTSDLDKLSKAAPRLAAIVARTASRTSKGLPFRLGQITKTPLKASQSTSEYRPSSTASFLARLSTYKLATYGNKPSAIDAVAAAKCGWVNDGKDRLVCGICGVSWVVANRTGMTREAANALVEKQRAQLVEAHKDGCPWKTRQCDDSIYHIPLQAPLATIRDVKSRAVVLDSVMQGVEIKHPLTTGQVQSVISIISSVALPSPAILANETPSTPARESTPTPSPARPEPSETAVLTALFGWSILPPAPLPEQPSSPAGSRAGSVVPATPTRGTPSRATSVARDGTPTPATPRPPLRMRSTTSLHSQFSANSTPRADTTLLHCSLCQRRVGLWAFLPPRPEEDDPMTGDGSSNGAASSTAKKQPQRPLDILREHRPYCPYVVRSTVVPSLPTPPPAASSQQKGHERSPSLASVASVNSSSTQLNAQPNAMEGWRAVMTVIQRYGTLQRQRLGLNRVPSGRLGEPIAEATGEAGEAQPDPIEAMVAGVKSHGGKDLLRYVKGIKSTILNVHSITFQPHGKSANDDRVVVDLWEIGGNHWLFLAVFDGHLGSATSDYTSKELPRNIRRKLRSFVQSKGGYLDRSNIDEYRDEVTALLKRAIEEFDQCIGDALKEVCPRPWELTEDQVRDLIKEHEEIIQRAFAVGVGDSSVGLSILDSDGKLCAQRLCDMHTFKDPKEYFRATMAHPYVEQPLFDWEDRILGWLSVPRAIGDFSLKLHSSYLSHLFRFLPDTDEYPFSTYIPKILTPPYVISEPSVRFTDLEPVWGSHNKMFIFTDGVDNLVDGWLVFKPREHSGADPVEVVSELLADAIDPRIEAILGHKVVPRWSGMEDNRASDVMGNLLGGTDVSRLEMVTDMDRLNDQEGWPFYIDDVSIIVWPLCDL
;
A
#
# COMPACT_ATOMS: atom_id res chain seq x y z
N MET A 1 2.52 13.89 -76.67
CA MET A 1 3.80 14.16 -76.00
C MET A 1 3.53 15.02 -74.76
N ALA A 2 4.44 14.96 -73.79
CA ALA A 2 4.48 15.63 -72.48
C ALA A 2 4.18 17.17 -72.50
N GLU A 3 3.86 17.88 -71.40
CA GLU A 3 3.60 17.59 -69.97
C GLU A 3 3.02 18.84 -69.24
N GLN A 4 2.51 18.68 -68.00
CA GLN A 4 2.48 19.61 -66.82
C GLN A 4 2.03 21.11 -66.99
N SER A 5 1.34 21.83 -66.11
CA SER A 5 0.58 21.70 -64.82
C SER A 5 0.97 22.82 -63.82
N VAL A 6 0.12 23.83 -63.62
CA VAL A 6 0.14 24.78 -62.48
C VAL A 6 -1.31 25.20 -62.18
N SER A 7 -1.70 25.34 -60.90
CA SER A 7 -3.10 25.61 -60.51
C SER A 7 -3.26 26.40 -59.19
N GLN A 8 -4.05 27.48 -59.20
CA GLN A 8 -4.70 28.16 -58.06
C GLN A 8 -5.61 29.32 -58.61
N PRO A 9 -6.58 29.89 -57.86
CA PRO A 9 -7.81 29.29 -57.32
C PRO A 9 -9.10 30.15 -57.60
N VAL A 10 -10.17 30.00 -56.79
CA VAL A 10 -11.41 30.87 -56.65
C VAL A 10 -12.59 30.55 -57.60
N PRO A 11 -13.89 30.61 -57.19
CA PRO A 11 -14.59 30.14 -55.97
C PRO A 11 -15.79 29.18 -56.30
N ILE A 12 -16.56 28.70 -55.30
CA ILE A 12 -17.75 27.82 -55.52
C ILE A 12 -18.98 28.32 -54.74
N VAL A 13 -20.17 28.18 -55.35
CA VAL A 13 -21.52 28.38 -54.77
C VAL A 13 -22.30 27.05 -54.97
N PRO A 14 -23.16 26.61 -54.01
CA PRO A 14 -23.61 25.21 -53.95
C PRO A 14 -24.89 24.90 -54.74
N THR A 15 -25.17 23.60 -54.95
CA THR A 15 -26.45 23.09 -55.46
C THR A 15 -26.89 21.87 -54.64
N THR A 16 -28.18 21.79 -54.32
CA THR A 16 -28.79 20.85 -53.36
C THR A 16 -29.54 19.70 -54.05
N VAL A 17 -29.51 18.48 -53.49
CA VAL A 17 -30.47 17.40 -53.84
C VAL A 17 -30.90 16.57 -52.63
N SER A 18 -32.19 16.71 -52.29
CA SER A 18 -33.16 15.76 -51.69
C SER A 18 -32.80 14.87 -50.48
N SER A 19 -33.42 15.19 -49.33
CA SER A 19 -33.52 14.36 -48.12
C SER A 19 -34.88 13.68 -47.92
N GLN A 20 -35.81 13.73 -48.89
CA GLN A 20 -37.24 13.47 -48.66
C GLN A 20 -37.67 11.99 -48.54
N SER A 21 -36.79 11.02 -48.78
CA SER A 21 -37.15 9.58 -48.73
C SER A 21 -37.08 8.99 -47.31
N SER A 22 -36.11 9.40 -46.49
CA SER A 22 -35.93 8.88 -45.12
C SER A 22 -37.06 9.32 -44.19
N GLU A 23 -37.50 10.58 -44.27
CA GLU A 23 -38.62 11.09 -43.46
C GLU A 23 -39.92 10.30 -43.69
N LYS A 24 -40.22 9.90 -44.93
CA LYS A 24 -41.43 9.11 -45.22
C LYS A 24 -41.35 7.71 -44.63
N SER A 25 -40.16 7.12 -44.60
CA SER A 25 -39.93 5.83 -43.92
C SER A 25 -40.02 5.95 -42.40
N LEU A 26 -39.50 7.04 -41.81
CA LEU A 26 -39.57 7.30 -40.37
C LEU A 26 -41.00 7.61 -39.92
N LYS A 27 -41.73 8.46 -40.67
CA LYS A 27 -43.14 8.76 -40.40
C LYS A 27 -44.00 7.50 -40.44
N ARG A 28 -43.82 6.60 -41.43
CA ARG A 28 -44.59 5.35 -41.48
C ARG A 28 -44.29 4.40 -40.31
N LYS A 29 -43.04 4.31 -39.86
CA LYS A 29 -42.67 3.52 -38.66
C LYS A 29 -43.22 4.13 -37.36
N LEU A 30 -43.31 5.46 -37.29
CA LEU A 30 -43.93 6.16 -36.16
C LEU A 30 -45.46 5.96 -36.15
N GLU A 31 -46.10 6.01 -37.31
CA GLU A 31 -47.53 5.71 -37.49
C GLU A 31 -47.85 4.25 -37.09
N ASP A 32 -47.08 3.27 -37.58
CA ASP A 32 -47.22 1.85 -37.19
C ASP A 32 -47.04 1.66 -35.66
N ALA A 33 -46.09 2.37 -35.04
CA ALA A 33 -45.85 2.31 -33.59
C ALA A 33 -46.98 2.96 -32.78
N LEU A 34 -47.53 4.10 -33.24
CA LEU A 34 -48.67 4.77 -32.61
C LEU A 34 -49.95 3.93 -32.77
N GLN A 35 -50.16 3.30 -33.93
CA GLN A 35 -51.31 2.42 -34.15
C GLN A 35 -51.21 1.14 -33.31
N THR A 36 -50.01 0.59 -33.12
CA THR A 36 -49.78 -0.51 -32.17
C THR A 36 -50.07 -0.09 -30.72
N LEU A 37 -49.80 1.17 -30.36
CA LEU A 37 -50.11 1.72 -29.03
C LEU A 37 -51.62 1.93 -28.83
N ASP A 38 -52.33 2.45 -29.84
CA ASP A 38 -53.79 2.61 -29.82
C ASP A 38 -54.53 1.25 -29.78
N GLU A 39 -54.01 0.23 -30.47
CA GLU A 39 -54.53 -1.15 -30.36
C GLU A 39 -54.29 -1.76 -28.97
N ALA A 40 -53.20 -1.39 -28.28
CA ALA A 40 -52.89 -1.84 -26.93
C ALA A 40 -53.66 -1.09 -25.81
N VAL A 41 -54.16 0.11 -26.09
CA VAL A 41 -54.91 0.96 -25.13
C VAL A 41 -56.43 0.97 -25.43
N GLY A 42 -56.86 0.37 -26.53
CA GLY A 42 -58.27 0.18 -26.89
C GLY A 42 -59.05 -0.71 -25.88
N PRO A 43 -60.28 -0.34 -25.50
CA PRO A 43 -61.04 -1.08 -24.49
C PRO A 43 -61.63 -2.40 -25.05
N THR A 44 -61.15 -3.53 -24.54
CA THR A 44 -61.73 -4.85 -24.83
C THR A 44 -63.01 -5.09 -24.01
N THR A 45 -64.18 -4.86 -24.63
CA THR A 45 -65.43 -5.53 -24.24
C THR A 45 -66.22 -5.97 -25.48
N PRO A 46 -66.89 -7.13 -25.45
CA PRO A 46 -67.38 -7.79 -26.67
C PRO A 46 -68.71 -7.24 -27.21
N THR A 47 -68.88 -7.32 -28.53
CA THR A 47 -70.16 -7.32 -29.28
C THR A 47 -71.22 -8.22 -28.60
N LEU A 48 -72.51 -7.89 -28.42
CA LEU A 48 -73.54 -7.22 -29.26
C LEU A 48 -74.62 -6.54 -28.35
N ALA A 49 -75.51 -5.62 -28.76
CA ALA A 49 -75.63 -4.73 -29.92
C ALA A 49 -76.84 -3.74 -29.80
N ARG A 50 -76.79 -2.64 -30.57
CA ARG A 50 -77.91 -1.73 -30.99
C ARG A 50 -78.52 -0.75 -29.94
N PRO A 51 -79.19 0.37 -30.35
CA PRO A 51 -78.56 1.70 -30.26
C PRO A 51 -79.47 2.81 -29.61
N PRO A 52 -79.43 4.13 -29.94
CA PRO A 52 -79.19 5.24 -28.96
C PRO A 52 -80.40 6.25 -28.93
N PRO A 53 -80.31 7.60 -28.65
CA PRO A 53 -79.28 8.52 -28.08
C PRO A 53 -79.92 9.46 -26.97
N PRO A 54 -79.64 10.78 -26.74
CA PRO A 54 -78.48 11.68 -26.98
C PRO A 54 -78.10 12.70 -25.83
N LYS A 55 -77.07 13.57 -26.09
CA LYS A 55 -76.83 15.00 -25.62
C LYS A 55 -75.98 15.38 -24.37
N ARG A 56 -74.77 15.93 -24.68
CA ARG A 56 -74.18 17.28 -24.36
C ARG A 56 -73.60 17.67 -22.95
N LEU A 57 -72.30 18.09 -22.99
CA LEU A 57 -71.63 19.28 -22.36
C LEU A 57 -71.66 19.39 -20.79
N ARG A 58 -70.66 19.93 -20.03
CA ARG A 58 -69.58 20.91 -20.31
C ARG A 58 -68.55 21.00 -19.13
N THR A 59 -67.31 21.44 -19.42
CA THR A 59 -66.35 22.22 -18.55
C THR A 59 -65.77 21.71 -17.20
N ALA A 60 -64.44 21.53 -17.21
CA ALA A 60 -63.41 22.27 -16.44
C ALA A 60 -63.11 22.06 -14.92
N ARG A 61 -61.80 21.82 -14.67
CA ARG A 61 -60.92 22.23 -13.54
C ARG A 61 -61.26 21.83 -12.09
N SER A 62 -60.29 21.16 -11.46
CA SER A 62 -59.49 21.66 -10.30
C SER A 62 -59.17 20.55 -9.31
N ILE A 63 -57.89 20.39 -9.01
CA ILE A 63 -57.36 19.42 -8.04
C ILE A 63 -57.41 20.08 -6.67
N TYR A 64 -58.39 19.74 -5.81
CA TYR A 64 -58.34 19.79 -4.33
C TYR A 64 -59.72 19.52 -3.71
N ALA A 65 -60.19 18.26 -3.72
CA ALA A 65 -61.26 17.79 -2.82
C ALA A 65 -61.42 16.26 -2.88
N THR A 66 -60.94 15.53 -1.86
CA THR A 66 -61.65 14.43 -1.15
C THR A 66 -60.72 13.74 -0.14
N LEU A 67 -60.49 14.37 1.02
CA LEU A 67 -60.11 13.66 2.25
C LEU A 67 -61.34 13.54 3.14
N ALA A 68 -62.19 12.54 2.88
CA ALA A 68 -63.36 12.22 3.70
C ALA A 68 -63.85 10.78 3.47
N LYS A 69 -63.23 9.78 4.13
CA LYS A 69 -63.87 8.46 4.30
C LYS A 69 -63.67 7.79 5.66
N TYR A 70 -62.64 8.12 6.44
CA TYR A 70 -62.40 7.52 7.77
C TYR A 70 -62.07 8.57 8.82
N GLY A 71 -63.10 9.32 9.24
CA GLY A 71 -62.94 10.49 10.07
C GLY A 71 -63.15 10.29 11.58
N ILE A 72 -62.18 10.79 12.37
CA ILE A 72 -62.33 11.48 13.68
C ILE A 72 -62.79 10.53 14.83
N LYS A 73 -62.26 10.57 16.07
CA LYS A 73 -61.93 11.76 16.88
C LYS A 73 -60.65 11.68 17.73
N LYS A 74 -60.31 12.85 18.26
CA LYS A 74 -59.06 13.31 18.85
C LYS A 74 -59.40 14.13 20.10
N ASP A 75 -58.62 13.98 21.17
CA ASP A 75 -58.36 14.98 22.21
C ASP A 75 -56.97 14.63 22.80
N ALA A 76 -55.86 15.30 22.47
CA ALA A 76 -55.45 16.68 22.76
C ALA A 76 -54.77 16.90 24.14
N LYS A 77 -53.45 16.68 24.23
CA LYS A 77 -52.46 17.70 24.69
C LYS A 77 -50.99 17.31 24.44
N GLN A 78 -50.11 18.30 24.45
CA GLN A 78 -48.67 18.19 24.15
C GLN A 78 -47.84 17.74 25.37
N SER A 79 -46.80 16.93 25.15
CA SER A 79 -45.52 17.00 25.90
C SER A 79 -44.41 16.16 25.24
N THR A 80 -43.18 16.68 25.30
CA THR A 80 -41.91 16.08 24.86
C THR A 80 -41.54 14.75 25.56
N PRO A 81 -40.79 13.83 24.91
CA PRO A 81 -40.25 12.63 25.55
C PRO A 81 -38.94 12.92 26.32
N THR A 82 -39.09 13.48 27.52
CA THR A 82 -38.12 13.31 28.61
C THR A 82 -38.91 13.00 29.89
N SER A 83 -38.28 12.36 30.90
CA SER A 83 -38.79 12.14 32.28
C SER A 83 -39.68 10.91 32.63
N ASP A 84 -39.33 9.69 32.18
CA ASP A 84 -39.91 8.47 32.80
C ASP A 84 -39.11 7.90 33.99
N LEU A 85 -37.86 8.33 34.20
CA LEU A 85 -37.09 7.95 35.39
C LEU A 85 -37.54 8.70 36.66
N ASP A 86 -38.00 9.95 36.53
CA ASP A 86 -38.37 10.82 37.66
C ASP A 86 -39.76 10.54 38.26
N LYS A 87 -40.62 9.81 37.55
CA LYS A 87 -41.95 9.43 38.06
C LYS A 87 -41.89 8.25 39.03
N LEU A 88 -40.88 7.39 38.90
CA LEU A 88 -40.64 6.24 39.79
C LEU A 88 -40.05 6.63 41.15
N SER A 89 -39.34 7.76 41.25
CA SER A 89 -38.71 8.21 42.49
C SER A 89 -39.71 8.72 43.55
N LYS A 90 -40.87 9.24 43.11
CA LYS A 90 -41.89 9.86 43.99
C LYS A 90 -43.00 8.91 44.45
N ALA A 91 -43.32 7.86 43.69
CA ALA A 91 -44.49 7.02 43.97
C ALA A 91 -44.25 5.92 45.03
N ALA A 92 -43.04 5.36 45.13
CA ALA A 92 -42.75 4.23 46.01
C ALA A 92 -41.29 4.21 46.52
N PRO A 93 -40.91 5.07 47.49
CA PRO A 93 -39.52 5.24 47.91
C PRO A 93 -38.89 3.95 48.47
N ARG A 94 -39.69 3.03 49.03
CA ARG A 94 -39.18 1.71 49.48
C ARG A 94 -38.97 0.70 48.35
N LEU A 95 -39.76 0.73 47.28
CA LEU A 95 -39.52 -0.13 46.10
C LEU A 95 -38.34 0.39 45.28
N ALA A 96 -38.21 1.71 45.10
CA ALA A 96 -37.03 2.32 44.51
C ALA A 96 -35.75 1.97 45.31
N ALA A 97 -35.81 1.99 46.65
CA ALA A 97 -34.69 1.58 47.50
C ALA A 97 -34.38 0.06 47.45
N ILE A 98 -35.37 -0.80 47.18
CA ILE A 98 -35.16 -2.24 47.01
C ILE A 98 -34.53 -2.53 45.63
N VAL A 99 -35.06 -1.94 44.55
CA VAL A 99 -34.49 -2.09 43.19
C VAL A 99 -33.05 -1.55 43.16
N ALA A 100 -32.79 -0.38 43.78
CA ALA A 100 -31.43 0.16 43.91
C ALA A 100 -30.49 -0.73 44.75
N ARG A 101 -31.00 -1.39 45.81
CA ARG A 101 -30.19 -2.34 46.61
C ARG A 101 -29.90 -3.65 45.88
N THR A 102 -30.82 -4.15 45.07
CA THR A 102 -30.60 -5.37 44.27
C THR A 102 -29.61 -5.11 43.14
N ALA A 103 -29.69 -3.94 42.49
CA ALA A 103 -28.68 -3.48 41.52
C ALA A 103 -27.29 -3.24 42.14
N SER A 104 -27.21 -3.00 43.46
CA SER A 104 -25.95 -2.75 44.18
C SER A 104 -25.20 -4.01 44.65
N ARG A 105 -25.66 -5.23 44.30
CA ARG A 105 -25.05 -6.50 44.77
C ARG A 105 -24.40 -7.37 43.69
N THR A 106 -24.47 -7.01 42.41
CA THR A 106 -23.90 -7.81 41.30
C THR A 106 -22.64 -7.21 40.66
N SER A 107 -22.09 -6.11 41.19
CA SER A 107 -20.86 -5.47 40.68
C SER A 107 -19.67 -5.52 41.66
N LYS A 108 -19.48 -6.65 42.35
CA LYS A 108 -18.23 -7.00 43.05
C LYS A 108 -17.57 -8.21 42.39
N GLY A 109 -16.98 -7.95 41.23
CA GLY A 109 -16.13 -8.85 40.47
C GLY A 109 -15.32 -8.03 39.48
N LEU A 110 -14.04 -7.81 39.81
CA LEU A 110 -13.03 -6.99 39.09
C LEU A 110 -13.13 -5.45 39.29
N PRO A 111 -12.01 -4.75 39.59
CA PRO A 111 -11.92 -3.30 39.82
C PRO A 111 -11.43 -2.57 38.54
N PHE A 112 -11.32 -1.23 38.43
CA PHE A 112 -11.07 -0.18 39.44
C PHE A 112 -11.67 1.18 38.98
N ARG A 113 -11.90 2.15 39.89
CA ARG A 113 -12.45 3.49 39.58
C ARG A 113 -11.41 4.55 39.22
N LEU A 114 -11.84 5.54 38.45
CA LEU A 114 -11.14 6.78 38.06
C LEU A 114 -11.22 7.87 39.17
N GLY A 115 -10.20 8.72 39.34
CA GLY A 115 -10.31 9.93 40.20
C GLY A 115 -9.04 10.67 40.70
N GLN A 116 -8.35 11.40 39.80
CA GLN A 116 -7.78 12.76 39.99
C GLN A 116 -6.71 13.16 41.07
N ILE A 117 -5.75 13.97 40.61
CA ILE A 117 -4.82 14.93 41.29
C ILE A 117 -3.63 14.40 42.16
N THR A 118 -2.42 14.45 41.60
CA THR A 118 -1.32 15.35 42.04
C THR A 118 -0.10 15.19 41.12
N LYS A 119 0.54 16.30 40.70
CA LYS A 119 1.79 16.27 39.90
C LYS A 119 3.01 16.15 40.83
N THR A 120 3.76 15.07 40.73
CA THR A 120 5.17 14.99 41.17
C THR A 120 6.01 14.32 40.06
N PRO A 121 7.18 14.87 39.68
CA PRO A 121 7.93 14.37 38.53
C PRO A 121 8.88 13.25 38.91
N LEU A 122 8.61 12.00 38.49
CA LEU A 122 9.53 10.88 38.65
C LEU A 122 9.68 10.07 37.36
N LYS A 123 10.95 10.02 36.91
CA LYS A 123 11.59 9.20 35.85
C LYS A 123 10.71 8.28 35.00
N ALA A 124 10.81 8.48 33.68
CA ALA A 124 10.33 7.56 32.67
C ALA A 124 10.86 6.12 32.86
N SER A 125 9.95 5.15 32.75
CA SER A 125 10.26 3.74 32.49
C SER A 125 9.39 3.24 31.34
N GLN A 126 10.01 2.52 30.41
CA GLN A 126 9.36 1.91 29.26
C GLN A 126 8.81 0.53 29.65
N SER A 127 7.58 0.18 29.24
CA SER A 127 7.23 -1.15 28.66
C SER A 127 5.72 -1.39 28.58
N THR A 128 5.22 -1.63 27.37
CA THR A 128 4.01 -2.42 27.11
C THR A 128 4.42 -3.64 26.28
N SER A 129 5.00 -4.64 26.93
CA SER A 129 5.55 -5.85 26.30
C SER A 129 4.43 -6.77 25.82
N GLU A 130 3.94 -6.55 24.60
CA GLU A 130 2.84 -7.32 24.02
C GLU A 130 3.30 -8.71 23.51
N TYR A 131 2.45 -9.73 23.66
CA TYR A 131 2.72 -11.08 23.15
C TYR A 131 2.45 -11.17 21.65
N ARG A 132 3.51 -11.12 20.83
CA ARG A 132 3.44 -11.27 19.37
C ARG A 132 4.47 -12.29 18.85
N PRO A 133 4.19 -13.61 18.92
CA PRO A 133 5.13 -14.66 18.52
C PRO A 133 5.36 -14.76 17.00
N SER A 134 4.43 -14.27 16.18
CA SER A 134 4.53 -14.24 14.71
C SER A 134 5.12 -12.94 14.15
N SER A 135 5.33 -11.91 14.97
CA SER A 135 5.81 -10.60 14.50
C SER A 135 7.33 -10.55 14.43
N THR A 136 7.87 -10.54 13.20
CA THR A 136 9.31 -10.37 12.95
C THR A 136 9.86 -9.08 13.57
N ALA A 137 9.09 -7.98 13.56
CA ALA A 137 9.50 -6.72 14.20
C ALA A 137 9.63 -6.86 15.72
N SER A 138 8.67 -7.52 16.39
CA SER A 138 8.75 -7.82 17.83
C SER A 138 9.94 -8.75 18.16
N PHE A 139 10.19 -9.75 17.31
CA PHE A 139 11.33 -10.65 17.44
C PHE A 139 12.68 -9.90 17.28
N LEU A 140 12.83 -9.07 16.25
CA LEU A 140 14.04 -8.27 16.02
C LEU A 140 14.27 -7.25 17.15
N ALA A 141 13.21 -6.66 17.70
CA ALA A 141 13.31 -5.80 18.87
C ALA A 141 13.91 -6.53 20.08
N ARG A 142 13.44 -7.77 20.38
CA ARG A 142 14.07 -8.61 21.42
C ARG A 142 15.52 -8.93 21.08
N LEU A 143 15.80 -9.37 19.85
CA LEU A 143 17.15 -9.74 19.39
C LEU A 143 18.14 -8.56 19.47
N SER A 144 17.69 -7.32 19.27
CA SER A 144 18.52 -6.12 19.35
C SER A 144 19.17 -5.88 20.71
N THR A 145 18.61 -6.45 21.78
CA THR A 145 19.14 -6.30 23.15
C THR A 145 20.42 -7.10 23.40
N TYR A 146 20.71 -8.10 22.56
CA TYR A 146 21.81 -9.06 22.75
C TYR A 146 23.15 -8.51 22.22
N LYS A 147 23.99 -7.96 23.11
CA LYS A 147 25.31 -7.42 22.77
C LYS A 147 26.41 -8.49 22.94
N LEU A 148 27.49 -8.41 22.17
CA LEU A 148 28.59 -9.41 22.27
C LEU A 148 29.24 -9.44 23.66
N ALA A 149 29.29 -8.29 24.35
CA ALA A 149 29.82 -8.17 25.72
C ALA A 149 28.90 -8.73 26.81
N THR A 150 27.59 -8.85 26.54
CA THR A 150 26.59 -9.32 27.52
C THR A 150 26.08 -10.73 27.23
N TYR A 151 26.05 -11.15 25.96
CA TYR A 151 25.56 -12.47 25.53
C TYR A 151 26.39 -12.96 24.32
N GLY A 152 27.65 -13.29 24.57
CA GLY A 152 28.61 -13.76 23.56
C GLY A 152 28.83 -15.27 23.57
N ASN A 153 29.30 -15.80 22.44
CA ASN A 153 29.88 -17.15 22.29
C ASN A 153 28.99 -18.32 22.78
N LYS A 154 27.67 -18.21 22.61
CA LYS A 154 26.71 -19.30 22.92
C LYS A 154 26.51 -20.24 21.71
N PRO A 155 26.32 -21.56 21.93
CA PRO A 155 25.89 -22.50 20.90
C PRO A 155 24.51 -22.16 20.34
N SER A 156 24.22 -22.52 19.09
CA SER A 156 22.95 -22.23 18.39
C SER A 156 21.69 -22.67 19.14
N ALA A 157 21.75 -23.76 19.91
CA ALA A 157 20.64 -24.25 20.72
C ALA A 157 20.21 -23.28 21.85
N ILE A 158 21.08 -22.36 22.26
CA ILE A 158 20.87 -21.40 23.36
C ILE A 158 21.41 -19.99 23.03
N ASP A 159 21.54 -19.67 21.74
CA ASP A 159 22.06 -18.38 21.30
C ASP A 159 21.01 -17.25 21.44
N ALA A 160 21.37 -16.05 20.97
CA ALA A 160 20.49 -14.89 21.03
C ALA A 160 19.16 -15.09 20.25
N VAL A 161 19.19 -15.90 19.17
CA VAL A 161 18.01 -16.20 18.34
C VAL A 161 17.14 -17.21 19.05
N ALA A 162 17.71 -18.30 19.57
CA ALA A 162 16.97 -19.29 20.36
C ALA A 162 16.28 -18.64 21.57
N ALA A 163 16.99 -17.75 22.28
CA ALA A 163 16.42 -17.04 23.41
C ALA A 163 15.33 -16.01 22.99
N ALA A 164 15.54 -15.22 21.93
CA ALA A 164 14.54 -14.27 21.45
C ALA A 164 13.28 -14.96 20.85
N LYS A 165 13.42 -16.16 20.27
CA LYS A 165 12.30 -17.01 19.83
C LYS A 165 11.42 -17.43 21.00
N CYS A 166 12.01 -17.73 22.16
CA CYS A 166 11.31 -18.07 23.41
C CYS A 166 10.91 -16.84 24.26
N GLY A 167 10.88 -15.63 23.67
CA GLY A 167 10.36 -14.42 24.33
C GLY A 167 11.32 -13.70 25.27
N TRP A 168 12.58 -14.13 25.37
CA TRP A 168 13.56 -13.51 26.25
C TRP A 168 14.16 -12.23 25.67
N VAL A 169 14.57 -11.34 26.58
CA VAL A 169 15.32 -10.11 26.36
C VAL A 169 16.60 -10.18 27.17
N ASN A 170 17.73 -9.70 26.63
CA ASN A 170 18.99 -9.68 27.36
C ASN A 170 19.12 -8.40 28.22
N ASP A 171 19.17 -8.59 29.54
CA ASP A 171 19.22 -7.51 30.54
C ASP A 171 20.37 -7.77 31.52
N GLY A 172 21.60 -7.58 31.02
CA GLY A 172 22.85 -7.79 31.73
C GLY A 172 23.68 -8.98 31.20
N LYS A 173 24.83 -9.25 31.85
CA LYS A 173 25.73 -10.34 31.46
C LYS A 173 25.07 -11.70 31.68
N ASP A 174 24.90 -12.46 30.60
CA ASP A 174 24.26 -13.78 30.53
C ASP A 174 22.83 -13.85 31.10
N ARG A 175 22.22 -12.69 31.40
CA ARG A 175 20.93 -12.57 32.07
C ARG A 175 19.82 -12.37 31.04
N LEU A 176 18.81 -13.22 31.15
CA LEU A 176 17.60 -13.21 30.33
C LEU A 176 16.41 -12.78 31.19
N VAL A 177 15.57 -11.90 30.66
CA VAL A 177 14.33 -11.41 31.30
C VAL A 177 13.17 -11.60 30.33
N CYS A 178 12.02 -12.07 30.83
CA CYS A 178 10.79 -12.10 30.07
C CYS A 178 9.97 -10.82 30.33
N GLY A 179 9.69 -10.05 29.28
CA GLY A 179 8.92 -8.80 29.39
C GLY A 179 7.45 -8.96 29.79
N ILE A 180 6.92 -10.19 29.78
CA ILE A 180 5.51 -10.47 30.14
C ILE A 180 5.40 -10.98 31.58
N CYS A 181 6.11 -12.07 31.92
CA CYS A 181 5.99 -12.69 33.24
C CYS A 181 6.99 -12.13 34.28
N GLY A 182 7.93 -11.28 33.84
CA GLY A 182 8.94 -10.64 34.69
C GLY A 182 9.98 -11.59 35.29
N VAL A 183 10.00 -12.88 34.92
CA VAL A 183 11.04 -13.80 35.38
C VAL A 183 12.38 -13.40 34.77
N SER A 184 13.44 -13.52 35.57
CA SER A 184 14.81 -13.40 35.10
C SER A 184 15.69 -14.55 35.57
N TRP A 185 16.56 -15.04 34.70
CA TRP A 185 17.53 -16.09 35.01
C TRP A 185 18.85 -15.86 34.27
N VAL A 186 19.92 -16.56 34.69
CA VAL A 186 21.28 -16.39 34.16
C VAL A 186 21.75 -17.68 33.50
N VAL A 187 22.21 -17.58 32.24
CA VAL A 187 22.67 -18.70 31.43
C VAL A 187 24.10 -19.08 31.83
N ALA A 188 24.23 -20.14 32.64
CA ALA A 188 25.51 -20.65 33.12
C ALA A 188 26.54 -20.90 31.99
N ASN A 189 27.82 -20.72 32.32
CA ASN A 189 28.94 -20.82 31.37
C ASN A 189 29.42 -22.28 31.22
N ARG A 190 29.98 -22.61 30.05
CA ARG A 190 30.48 -23.95 29.67
C ARG A 190 31.99 -24.16 29.93
N THR A 191 32.69 -23.12 30.42
CA THR A 191 34.14 -23.13 30.64
C THR A 191 34.56 -24.17 31.68
N GLY A 192 35.52 -25.04 31.33
CA GLY A 192 36.10 -26.04 32.25
C GLY A 192 35.37 -27.38 32.33
N MET A 193 34.32 -27.60 31.53
CA MET A 193 33.56 -28.86 31.50
C MET A 193 34.07 -29.82 30.41
N THR A 194 33.88 -31.13 30.61
CA THR A 194 34.06 -32.13 29.53
C THR A 194 33.04 -31.89 28.42
N ARG A 195 33.32 -32.34 27.19
CA ARG A 195 32.46 -32.09 26.01
C ARG A 195 31.05 -32.62 26.22
N GLU A 196 30.93 -33.78 26.85
CA GLU A 196 29.68 -34.49 27.13
C GLU A 196 28.86 -33.74 28.19
N ALA A 197 29.49 -33.32 29.30
CA ALA A 197 28.85 -32.49 30.31
C ALA A 197 28.45 -31.09 29.77
N ALA A 198 29.31 -30.49 28.94
CA ALA A 198 29.03 -29.22 28.29
C ALA A 198 27.89 -29.30 27.27
N ASN A 199 27.62 -30.47 26.69
CA ASN A 199 26.47 -30.70 25.80
C ASN A 199 25.18 -30.99 26.60
N ALA A 200 25.26 -31.80 27.67
CA ALA A 200 24.14 -32.03 28.58
C ALA A 200 23.66 -30.72 29.24
N LEU A 201 24.58 -29.82 29.60
CA LEU A 201 24.23 -28.49 30.10
C LEU A 201 23.50 -27.65 29.05
N VAL A 202 23.90 -27.72 27.78
CA VAL A 202 23.25 -26.98 26.69
C VAL A 202 21.83 -27.48 26.45
N GLU A 203 21.59 -28.80 26.43
CA GLU A 203 20.24 -29.31 26.24
C GLU A 203 19.34 -28.99 27.44
N LYS A 204 19.87 -29.06 28.67
CA LYS A 204 19.17 -28.60 29.87
C LYS A 204 18.81 -27.11 29.79
N GLN A 205 19.73 -26.26 29.36
CA GLN A 205 19.50 -24.83 29.17
C GLN A 205 18.51 -24.54 28.02
N ARG A 206 18.54 -25.34 26.95
CA ARG A 206 17.59 -25.27 25.82
C ARG A 206 16.17 -25.54 26.28
N ALA A 207 15.94 -26.60 27.06
CA ALA A 207 14.64 -26.86 27.67
C ALA A 207 14.22 -25.73 28.64
N GLN A 208 15.16 -25.21 29.44
CA GLN A 208 14.90 -24.09 30.35
C GLN A 208 14.55 -22.77 29.64
N LEU A 209 14.89 -22.57 28.36
CA LEU A 209 14.40 -21.40 27.60
C LEU A 209 12.86 -21.39 27.45
N VAL A 210 12.20 -22.55 27.54
CA VAL A 210 10.73 -22.65 27.56
C VAL A 210 10.22 -22.77 29.00
N GLU A 211 10.83 -23.66 29.80
CA GLU A 211 10.32 -23.99 31.14
C GLU A 211 10.57 -22.92 32.21
N ALA A 212 11.56 -22.04 32.05
CA ALA A 212 11.87 -20.99 33.05
C ALA A 212 10.86 -19.84 33.07
N HIS A 213 9.83 -19.85 32.23
CA HIS A 213 8.70 -18.93 32.34
C HIS A 213 7.75 -19.34 33.48
N LYS A 214 7.11 -18.36 34.15
CA LYS A 214 6.01 -18.63 35.09
C LYS A 214 4.86 -19.35 34.39
N ASP A 215 4.13 -20.16 35.14
CA ASP A 215 2.87 -20.75 34.68
C ASP A 215 1.86 -19.64 34.35
N GLY A 216 1.14 -19.82 33.23
CA GLY A 216 0.31 -18.77 32.62
C GLY A 216 1.05 -17.78 31.69
N CYS A 217 2.38 -17.86 31.56
CA CYS A 217 3.10 -17.08 30.54
C CYS A 217 2.90 -17.69 29.14
N PRO A 218 2.44 -16.93 28.13
CA PRO A 218 2.16 -17.47 26.79
C PRO A 218 3.43 -17.92 26.04
N TRP A 219 4.62 -17.42 26.41
CA TRP A 219 5.90 -17.90 25.90
C TRP A 219 6.26 -19.32 26.36
N LYS A 220 5.61 -19.84 27.41
CA LYS A 220 5.75 -21.24 27.84
C LYS A 220 4.99 -22.18 26.91
N THR A 221 3.81 -21.75 26.42
CA THR A 221 2.94 -22.58 25.57
C THR A 221 3.25 -22.46 24.08
N ARG A 222 3.59 -21.27 23.57
CA ARG A 222 3.91 -21.07 22.15
C ARG A 222 5.05 -20.06 21.98
N GLN A 223 6.12 -20.51 21.34
CA GLN A 223 7.28 -19.71 20.96
C GLN A 223 7.10 -19.14 19.54
N CYS A 224 8.07 -18.37 19.04
CA CYS A 224 8.08 -17.96 17.65
C CYS A 224 8.36 -19.16 16.73
N ASP A 225 7.66 -19.23 15.59
CA ASP A 225 7.85 -20.29 14.59
C ASP A 225 9.28 -20.29 14.03
N ASP A 226 9.79 -21.47 13.64
CA ASP A 226 11.20 -21.61 13.29
C ASP A 226 11.61 -20.77 12.06
N SER A 227 10.64 -20.52 11.17
CA SER A 227 10.72 -19.67 9.99
C SER A 227 10.75 -18.16 10.27
N ILE A 228 10.58 -17.67 11.51
CA ILE A 228 10.49 -16.21 11.76
C ILE A 228 11.77 -15.43 11.39
N TYR A 229 12.91 -16.10 11.28
CA TYR A 229 14.23 -15.48 11.11
C TYR A 229 15.00 -15.99 9.89
N HIS A 230 14.55 -15.52 8.73
CA HIS A 230 15.13 -15.73 7.40
C HIS A 230 15.32 -14.37 6.70
N ILE A 231 15.91 -14.35 5.51
CA ILE A 231 15.82 -13.15 4.65
C ILE A 231 14.44 -13.13 4.00
N PRO A 232 13.62 -12.07 4.19
CA PRO A 232 12.35 -11.93 3.48
C PRO A 232 12.63 -11.69 1.99
N LEU A 233 12.57 -12.74 1.18
CA LEU A 233 12.77 -12.65 -0.26
C LEU A 233 11.58 -11.93 -0.90
N GLN A 234 11.86 -10.85 -1.61
CA GLN A 234 10.86 -10.12 -2.41
C GLN A 234 10.84 -10.65 -3.85
N ALA A 235 9.93 -10.12 -4.67
CA ALA A 235 10.00 -10.32 -6.12
C ALA A 235 11.39 -9.92 -6.67
N PRO A 236 11.90 -10.55 -7.74
CA PRO A 236 13.28 -10.34 -8.17
C PRO A 236 13.64 -8.89 -8.49
N LEU A 237 12.74 -8.17 -9.18
CA LEU A 237 12.94 -6.75 -9.51
C LEU A 237 13.00 -5.86 -8.26
N ALA A 238 12.15 -6.12 -7.26
CA ALA A 238 12.14 -5.38 -6.00
C ALA A 238 13.44 -5.62 -5.21
N THR A 239 13.89 -6.88 -5.16
CA THR A 239 15.19 -7.25 -4.56
C THR A 239 16.36 -6.53 -5.24
N ILE A 240 16.35 -6.42 -6.58
CA ILE A 240 17.40 -5.70 -7.33
C ILE A 240 17.36 -4.19 -7.06
N ARG A 241 16.15 -3.57 -7.06
CA ARG A 241 15.98 -2.15 -6.74
C ARG A 241 16.45 -1.82 -5.32
N ASP A 242 16.13 -2.67 -4.35
CA ASP A 242 16.55 -2.56 -2.94
C ASP A 242 18.07 -2.72 -2.74
N VAL A 243 18.72 -3.61 -3.50
CA VAL A 243 20.19 -3.70 -3.52
C VAL A 243 20.80 -2.47 -4.20
N LYS A 244 20.25 -1.99 -5.33
CA LYS A 244 20.79 -0.81 -6.05
C LYS A 244 20.64 0.49 -5.26
N SER A 245 19.52 0.70 -4.58
CA SER A 245 19.29 1.91 -3.76
C SER A 245 20.25 1.95 -2.56
N ARG A 246 20.45 0.81 -1.87
CA ARG A 246 21.50 0.69 -0.85
C ARG A 246 22.89 0.92 -1.41
N ALA A 247 23.20 0.39 -2.59
CA ALA A 247 24.51 0.53 -3.23
C ALA A 247 24.83 2.00 -3.56
N VAL A 248 23.88 2.76 -4.12
CA VAL A 248 24.06 4.19 -4.39
C VAL A 248 24.35 4.99 -3.12
N VAL A 249 23.65 4.72 -2.02
CA VAL A 249 23.91 5.38 -0.72
C VAL A 249 25.25 4.95 -0.10
N LEU A 250 25.69 3.71 -0.32
CA LEU A 250 26.98 3.21 0.15
C LEU A 250 28.16 3.71 -0.67
N ASP A 251 27.96 4.13 -1.92
CA ASP A 251 29.06 4.40 -2.85
C ASP A 251 30.02 5.48 -2.34
N SER A 252 29.49 6.58 -1.80
CA SER A 252 30.30 7.69 -1.29
C SER A 252 31.17 7.33 -0.08
N VAL A 253 30.85 6.25 0.65
CA VAL A 253 31.57 5.84 1.87
C VAL A 253 32.43 4.59 1.68
N MET A 254 32.23 3.82 0.60
CA MET A 254 33.00 2.61 0.30
C MET A 254 34.27 2.86 -0.53
N GLN A 255 34.52 4.11 -0.94
CA GLN A 255 35.73 4.50 -1.68
C GLN A 255 37.01 4.17 -0.88
N GLY A 256 37.94 3.47 -1.52
CA GLY A 256 39.22 3.06 -0.91
C GLY A 256 39.15 1.87 0.06
N VAL A 257 37.99 1.24 0.24
CA VAL A 257 37.82 0.04 1.07
C VAL A 257 37.98 -1.23 0.23
N GLU A 258 39.02 -2.03 0.50
CA GLU A 258 39.15 -3.38 -0.05
C GLU A 258 38.13 -4.32 0.59
N ILE A 259 37.42 -5.14 -0.20
CA ILE A 259 36.45 -6.14 0.30
C ILE A 259 36.86 -7.58 -0.02
N LYS A 260 36.34 -8.53 0.78
CA LYS A 260 36.45 -9.98 0.55
C LYS A 260 35.07 -10.63 0.52
N HIS A 261 34.81 -11.45 -0.50
CA HIS A 261 33.54 -12.14 -0.73
C HIS A 261 33.74 -13.56 -1.32
N PRO A 262 32.76 -14.47 -1.21
CA PRO A 262 32.82 -15.83 -1.75
C PRO A 262 32.47 -15.94 -3.26
N LEU A 263 32.03 -14.87 -3.92
CA LEU A 263 31.61 -14.90 -5.33
C LEU A 263 32.80 -15.05 -6.30
N THR A 264 32.59 -15.76 -7.41
CA THR A 264 33.55 -15.83 -8.53
C THR A 264 33.45 -14.59 -9.42
N THR A 265 34.51 -14.26 -10.18
CA THR A 265 34.55 -13.10 -11.09
C THR A 265 33.36 -13.05 -12.05
N GLY A 266 32.98 -14.18 -12.66
CA GLY A 266 31.83 -14.25 -13.55
C GLY A 266 30.48 -14.05 -12.85
N GLN A 267 30.36 -14.44 -11.56
CA GLN A 267 29.18 -14.16 -10.76
C GLN A 267 29.09 -12.67 -10.42
N VAL A 268 30.21 -12.03 -10.07
CA VAL A 268 30.30 -10.60 -9.78
C VAL A 268 29.90 -9.78 -11.01
N GLN A 269 30.53 -10.03 -12.16
CA GLN A 269 30.20 -9.38 -13.44
C GLN A 269 28.72 -9.55 -13.82
N SER A 270 28.17 -10.77 -13.67
CA SER A 270 26.75 -11.02 -13.94
C SER A 270 25.83 -10.21 -13.01
N VAL A 271 26.16 -10.07 -11.73
CA VAL A 271 25.35 -9.32 -10.75
C VAL A 271 25.41 -7.83 -11.02
N ILE A 272 26.60 -7.28 -11.26
CA ILE A 272 26.78 -5.85 -11.59
C ILE A 272 26.02 -5.52 -12.88
N SER A 273 26.14 -6.35 -13.92
CA SER A 273 25.42 -6.16 -15.19
C SER A 273 23.89 -6.15 -14.99
N ILE A 274 23.35 -7.10 -14.22
CA ILE A 274 21.91 -7.17 -13.91
C ILE A 274 21.47 -5.92 -13.13
N ILE A 275 22.21 -5.53 -12.10
CA ILE A 275 21.89 -4.36 -11.26
C ILE A 275 21.98 -3.06 -12.06
N SER A 276 23.01 -2.89 -12.89
CA SER A 276 23.17 -1.73 -13.77
C SER A 276 22.00 -1.61 -14.75
N SER A 277 21.49 -2.74 -15.27
CA SER A 277 20.35 -2.77 -16.20
C SER A 277 19.00 -2.32 -15.62
N VAL A 278 18.90 -2.15 -14.29
CA VAL A 278 17.68 -1.71 -13.61
C VAL A 278 17.81 -0.26 -13.14
N ALA A 279 16.87 0.59 -13.54
CA ALA A 279 16.81 1.98 -13.10
C ALA A 279 16.21 2.12 -11.68
N LEU A 280 16.73 3.08 -10.91
CA LEU A 280 16.10 3.55 -9.67
C LEU A 280 15.08 4.66 -9.97
N PRO A 281 13.95 4.71 -9.24
CA PRO A 281 13.12 5.91 -9.17
C PRO A 281 13.95 7.09 -8.63
N SER A 282 13.78 8.28 -9.20
CA SER A 282 14.56 9.47 -8.81
C SER A 282 13.87 10.23 -7.66
N PRO A 283 14.58 10.76 -6.65
CA PRO A 283 13.94 11.42 -5.50
C PRO A 283 13.59 12.92 -5.70
N ALA A 284 13.88 13.49 -6.88
CA ALA A 284 13.92 14.94 -7.06
C ALA A 284 12.56 15.57 -7.48
N ILE A 285 11.54 15.46 -6.64
CA ILE A 285 10.33 16.33 -6.66
C ILE A 285 9.89 16.63 -5.21
N LEU A 286 10.79 17.21 -4.40
CA LEU A 286 10.51 17.74 -3.05
C LEU A 286 11.50 18.88 -2.70
N ALA A 287 11.43 19.99 -3.45
CA ALA A 287 12.05 21.26 -3.08
C ALA A 287 11.31 22.43 -3.77
N ASN A 288 11.01 23.48 -3.01
CA ASN A 288 10.24 24.64 -3.46
C ASN A 288 10.92 25.41 -4.61
N GLU A 289 10.16 25.76 -5.63
CA GLU A 289 10.49 26.83 -6.61
C GLU A 289 9.51 27.99 -6.42
N THR A 290 9.99 29.12 -5.90
CA THR A 290 9.23 30.39 -5.89
C THR A 290 9.38 31.10 -7.24
N PRO A 291 8.32 31.67 -7.81
CA PRO A 291 8.35 32.17 -9.18
C PRO A 291 9.27 33.39 -9.35
N SER A 292 10.15 33.34 -10.34
CA SER A 292 10.97 34.46 -10.81
C SER A 292 10.85 34.61 -12.32
N THR A 293 10.58 35.85 -12.76
CA THR A 293 10.25 36.26 -14.14
C THR A 293 11.32 35.92 -15.20
N PRO A 294 10.93 35.84 -16.50
CA PRO A 294 11.70 35.14 -17.53
C PRO A 294 12.85 35.96 -18.14
N ALA A 295 13.91 35.26 -18.56
CA ALA A 295 14.99 35.81 -19.38
C ALA A 295 15.48 34.82 -20.46
N ARG A 296 15.07 35.08 -21.70
CA ARG A 296 15.74 34.84 -23.00
C ARG A 296 16.70 33.64 -23.20
N GLU A 297 16.30 32.77 -24.11
CA GLU A 297 17.10 32.01 -25.11
C GLU A 297 18.60 31.75 -24.85
N SER A 298 18.98 30.48 -24.64
CA SER A 298 20.23 29.92 -25.18
C SER A 298 20.13 28.42 -25.45
N THR A 299 20.88 27.96 -26.45
CA THR A 299 21.00 26.59 -27.02
C THR A 299 21.18 25.41 -26.05
N PRO A 300 20.75 24.18 -26.43
CA PRO A 300 20.82 22.99 -25.57
C PRO A 300 22.25 22.49 -25.34
N THR A 301 22.54 22.11 -24.10
CA THR A 301 23.78 21.44 -23.67
C THR A 301 23.41 20.08 -23.06
N PRO A 302 24.12 18.97 -23.34
CA PRO A 302 23.72 17.63 -22.89
C PRO A 302 23.79 17.47 -21.36
N SER A 303 22.73 16.92 -20.76
CA SER A 303 22.64 16.67 -19.32
C SER A 303 23.67 15.64 -18.82
N PRO A 304 24.17 15.77 -17.57
CA PRO A 304 25.16 14.85 -17.01
C PRO A 304 24.57 13.46 -16.72
N ALA A 305 25.36 12.43 -16.99
CA ALA A 305 24.99 11.04 -16.74
C ALA A 305 24.79 10.75 -15.24
N ARG A 306 23.79 9.92 -14.90
CA ARG A 306 23.56 9.46 -13.53
C ARG A 306 24.74 8.62 -13.03
N PRO A 307 25.21 8.79 -11.78
CA PRO A 307 26.29 7.97 -11.24
C PRO A 307 25.81 6.53 -10.99
N GLU A 308 26.41 5.56 -11.68
CA GLU A 308 26.26 4.14 -11.36
C GLU A 308 27.14 3.78 -10.14
N PRO A 309 26.65 2.95 -9.19
CA PRO A 309 27.39 2.60 -7.99
C PRO A 309 28.56 1.65 -8.28
N SER A 310 29.65 1.78 -7.53
CA SER A 310 30.82 0.92 -7.62
C SER A 310 30.53 -0.53 -7.25
N GLU A 311 31.36 -1.44 -7.81
CA GLU A 311 31.36 -2.88 -7.48
C GLU A 311 31.39 -3.12 -5.96
N THR A 312 32.26 -2.41 -5.24
CA THR A 312 32.40 -2.49 -3.79
C THR A 312 31.09 -2.17 -3.05
N ALA A 313 30.38 -1.12 -3.49
CA ALA A 313 29.11 -0.70 -2.89
C ALA A 313 27.97 -1.68 -3.23
N VAL A 314 27.91 -2.16 -4.47
CA VAL A 314 26.94 -3.18 -4.93
C VAL A 314 27.09 -4.48 -4.14
N LEU A 315 28.30 -4.98 -3.99
CA LEU A 315 28.58 -6.22 -3.24
C LEU A 315 28.31 -6.03 -1.74
N THR A 316 28.65 -4.88 -1.17
CA THR A 316 28.37 -4.56 0.25
C THR A 316 26.85 -4.51 0.51
N ALA A 317 26.06 -3.93 -0.40
CA ALA A 317 24.60 -3.90 -0.33
C ALA A 317 23.96 -5.30 -0.51
N LEU A 318 24.51 -6.13 -1.40
CA LEU A 318 24.06 -7.50 -1.68
C LEU A 318 24.19 -8.41 -0.45
N PHE A 319 25.27 -8.25 0.33
CA PHE A 319 25.50 -8.97 1.58
C PHE A 319 24.79 -8.33 2.80
N GLY A 320 23.84 -7.41 2.58
CA GLY A 320 22.92 -6.92 3.60
C GLY A 320 23.46 -5.85 4.54
N TRP A 321 24.51 -5.14 4.13
CA TRP A 321 25.02 -3.98 4.85
C TRP A 321 24.38 -2.69 4.35
N SER A 322 24.29 -1.70 5.24
CA SER A 322 23.76 -0.37 4.97
C SER A 322 24.35 0.64 5.96
N ILE A 323 24.42 1.92 5.61
CA ILE A 323 24.86 2.98 6.54
C ILE A 323 23.92 3.01 7.75
N LEU A 324 24.46 3.11 8.96
CA LEU A 324 23.68 3.27 10.18
C LEU A 324 22.95 4.64 10.14
N PRO A 325 21.61 4.69 10.24
CA PRO A 325 20.89 5.95 10.27
C PRO A 325 21.32 6.82 11.47
N PRO A 326 21.30 8.16 11.34
CA PRO A 326 21.48 9.04 12.49
C PRO A 326 20.43 8.72 13.56
N ALA A 327 20.82 8.76 14.84
CA ALA A 327 19.89 8.51 15.92
C ALA A 327 18.83 9.62 15.96
N PRO A 328 17.54 9.29 16.17
CA PRO A 328 16.52 10.31 16.39
C PRO A 328 16.91 11.15 17.61
N LEU A 329 16.82 12.48 17.47
CA LEU A 329 17.10 13.40 18.56
C LEU A 329 16.13 13.12 19.71
N PRO A 330 16.60 13.02 20.96
CA PRO A 330 15.69 12.94 22.10
C PRO A 330 14.91 14.26 22.20
N GLU A 331 13.59 14.18 22.20
CA GLU A 331 12.70 15.32 22.41
C GLU A 331 13.09 16.04 23.69
N GLN A 332 13.54 17.29 23.57
CA GLN A 332 13.69 18.15 24.74
C GLN A 332 12.30 18.53 25.25
N PRO A 333 11.97 18.29 26.54
CA PRO A 333 10.71 18.78 27.08
C PRO A 333 10.74 20.31 27.08
N SER A 334 9.89 20.89 26.22
CA SER A 334 9.68 22.34 26.12
C SER A 334 9.28 22.91 27.49
N SER A 335 10.14 23.74 28.06
CA SER A 335 9.83 24.43 29.31
C SER A 335 8.77 25.51 29.05
N PRO A 336 7.66 25.57 29.80
CA PRO A 336 6.61 26.55 29.57
C PRO A 336 7.12 27.97 29.90
N ALA A 337 6.98 28.89 28.95
CA ALA A 337 7.27 30.30 29.14
C ALA A 337 6.20 30.96 30.03
N GLY A 338 6.36 30.84 31.36
CA GLY A 338 5.54 31.53 32.33
C GLY A 338 5.86 33.02 32.39
N SER A 339 4.98 33.85 31.82
CA SER A 339 5.14 35.30 31.83
C SER A 339 5.02 35.89 33.25
N ARG A 340 5.66 37.04 33.47
CA ARG A 340 5.85 37.67 34.79
C ARG A 340 4.53 38.15 35.40
N ALA A 341 4.33 37.85 36.69
CA ALA A 341 3.53 38.67 37.62
C ALA A 341 4.32 38.80 38.93
N GLY A 342 4.43 40.01 39.49
CA GLY A 342 5.32 40.30 40.62
C GLY A 342 4.60 40.69 41.91
N SER A 343 5.15 40.27 43.06
CA SER A 343 5.01 40.89 44.38
C SER A 343 6.09 40.28 45.31
N VAL A 344 7.18 40.99 45.67
CA VAL A 344 7.37 41.86 46.84
C VAL A 344 7.58 41.11 48.20
N VAL A 345 8.87 40.91 48.57
CA VAL A 345 9.52 41.18 49.89
C VAL A 345 9.09 40.35 51.15
N PRO A 346 9.91 40.13 52.22
CA PRO A 346 11.37 39.97 52.40
C PRO A 346 11.80 38.64 53.09
N ALA A 347 13.11 38.49 53.37
CA ALA A 347 13.72 37.40 54.16
C ALA A 347 13.80 37.68 55.69
N THR A 348 14.05 36.64 56.52
CA THR A 348 14.69 36.67 57.87
C THR A 348 14.99 35.22 58.37
N PRO A 349 15.88 34.97 59.38
CA PRO A 349 16.80 33.81 59.30
C PRO A 349 17.04 32.95 60.59
N THR A 350 17.90 31.92 60.43
CA THR A 350 18.80 31.26 61.43
C THR A 350 18.30 30.49 62.68
N ARG A 351 18.62 29.17 62.74
CA ARG A 351 19.24 28.41 63.86
C ARG A 351 19.42 26.92 63.45
N GLY A 352 20.40 26.11 63.86
CA GLY A 352 21.65 26.38 64.59
C GLY A 352 22.19 25.20 65.45
N THR A 353 23.13 24.38 64.93
CA THR A 353 24.10 23.47 65.66
C THR A 353 23.55 22.29 66.49
N PRO A 354 24.38 21.32 67.00
CA PRO A 354 25.84 21.02 66.82
C PRO A 354 26.14 19.63 66.19
N SER A 355 27.22 19.38 65.43
CA SER A 355 28.69 19.33 65.72
C SER A 355 29.25 18.03 66.33
N ARG A 356 30.17 17.37 65.61
CA ARG A 356 31.41 16.78 66.17
C ARG A 356 32.55 16.83 65.13
N ALA A 357 33.72 17.32 65.54
CA ALA A 357 34.92 17.57 64.70
C ALA A 357 35.80 16.29 64.54
N THR A 358 36.86 16.23 63.73
CA THR A 358 38.15 17.00 63.77
C THR A 358 38.87 16.95 62.40
N SER A 359 39.22 18.08 61.73
CA SER A 359 40.49 18.87 61.75
C SER A 359 41.76 18.09 61.30
N VAL A 360 42.61 18.56 60.36
CA VAL A 360 43.53 19.75 60.36
C VAL A 360 43.67 20.26 58.88
N ALA A 361 43.54 21.54 58.46
CA ALA A 361 44.37 22.77 58.63
C ALA A 361 45.85 22.59 58.17
N ARG A 362 46.54 23.45 57.39
CA ARG A 362 46.61 24.93 57.17
C ARG A 362 47.09 25.26 55.73
N ASP A 363 47.31 26.47 55.19
CA ASP A 363 46.80 27.88 55.26
C ASP A 363 47.35 28.65 54.00
N GLY A 364 47.00 29.93 53.74
CA GLY A 364 47.60 30.79 52.66
C GLY A 364 48.86 31.56 53.11
N THR A 365 49.62 32.38 52.35
CA THR A 365 49.54 33.11 51.03
C THR A 365 51.00 33.63 50.71
N PRO A 366 51.35 34.57 49.78
CA PRO A 366 51.07 34.81 48.35
C PRO A 366 52.34 34.80 47.42
N THR A 367 52.16 34.77 46.07
CA THR A 367 53.04 35.26 44.93
C THR A 367 54.59 35.09 44.96
N PRO A 368 55.28 34.61 43.88
CA PRO A 368 55.45 35.40 42.64
C PRO A 368 55.67 34.61 41.31
N ALA A 369 56.23 35.30 40.30
CA ALA A 369 56.44 35.02 38.86
C ALA A 369 56.85 33.61 38.34
N THR A 370 56.45 33.40 37.07
CA THR A 370 56.88 32.50 35.95
C THR A 370 58.31 31.90 35.92
N PRO A 371 58.60 30.85 35.09
CA PRO A 371 57.72 29.89 34.35
C PRO A 371 58.22 28.39 34.27
N ARG A 372 57.45 27.56 33.50
CA ARG A 372 57.80 26.28 32.80
C ARG A 372 57.58 24.90 33.53
N PRO A 373 57.41 23.78 32.78
CA PRO A 373 56.29 22.83 32.98
C PRO A 373 56.71 21.36 33.33
N PRO A 374 55.79 20.37 33.51
CA PRO A 374 55.19 19.63 32.36
C PRO A 374 53.74 19.05 32.52
N LEU A 375 53.13 18.71 31.38
CA LEU A 375 52.16 17.60 31.08
C LEU A 375 51.16 17.10 32.16
N ARG A 376 49.83 17.22 31.89
CA ARG A 376 48.92 16.11 31.47
C ARG A 376 47.49 16.60 31.16
N MET A 377 46.78 15.87 30.30
CA MET A 377 45.43 16.21 29.78
C MET A 377 44.30 16.31 30.81
N ARG A 378 43.36 17.23 30.57
CA ARG A 378 41.91 17.02 30.72
C ARG A 378 41.08 18.04 29.91
N SER A 379 39.82 17.67 29.69
CA SER A 379 38.82 18.26 28.78
C SER A 379 38.38 19.70 29.05
N THR A 380 37.98 20.39 27.97
CA THR A 380 36.94 21.45 27.90
C THR A 380 36.07 21.12 26.66
N THR A 381 34.75 21.01 26.70
CA THR A 381 33.68 22.03 26.82
C THR A 381 33.74 23.19 25.81
N SER A 382 33.04 22.98 24.69
CA SER A 382 32.23 23.95 23.90
C SER A 382 32.84 25.26 23.39
N LEU A 383 33.05 25.30 22.06
CA LEU A 383 32.58 26.37 21.16
C LEU A 383 31.96 25.65 19.94
N HIS A 384 30.64 25.67 19.73
CA HIS A 384 29.96 26.68 18.93
C HIS A 384 30.68 27.01 17.60
N SER A 385 30.48 26.14 16.61
CA SER A 385 30.52 26.49 15.20
C SER A 385 29.19 26.08 14.57
N GLN A 386 28.63 26.93 13.72
CA GLN A 386 27.33 26.73 13.09
C GLN A 386 27.47 25.65 12.00
N PHE A 387 26.86 24.49 12.20
CA PHE A 387 26.87 23.44 11.18
C PHE A 387 25.88 23.78 10.08
N SER A 388 26.42 24.27 8.96
CA SER A 388 25.72 24.39 7.69
C SER A 388 25.31 22.99 7.21
N ALA A 389 24.05 22.83 6.82
CA ALA A 389 23.50 21.56 6.35
C ALA A 389 23.98 21.25 4.92
N ASN A 390 25.23 20.80 4.78
CA ASN A 390 25.79 20.27 3.53
C ASN A 390 27.10 19.47 3.72
N SER A 391 27.23 18.67 4.79
CA SER A 391 28.40 17.79 4.99
C SER A 391 28.11 16.36 4.55
N THR A 392 28.72 15.91 3.45
CA THR A 392 28.71 14.50 3.01
C THR A 392 29.35 13.59 4.07
N PRO A 393 28.80 12.39 4.34
CA PRO A 393 29.35 11.47 5.32
C PRO A 393 30.74 10.99 4.90
N ARG A 394 31.76 11.23 5.73
CA ARG A 394 33.13 10.79 5.47
C ARG A 394 33.30 9.33 5.93
N ALA A 395 34.04 8.54 5.15
CA ALA A 395 34.25 7.12 5.42
C ALA A 395 34.97 6.87 6.77
N ASP A 396 35.78 7.81 7.26
CA ASP A 396 36.49 7.75 8.54
C ASP A 396 35.57 7.81 9.78
N THR A 397 34.33 8.28 9.64
CA THR A 397 33.35 8.36 10.74
C THR A 397 32.14 7.43 10.53
N THR A 398 32.06 6.75 9.38
CA THR A 398 30.88 6.00 8.97
C THR A 398 30.83 4.59 9.59
N LEU A 399 29.63 4.24 10.08
CA LEU A 399 29.29 2.90 10.59
C LEU A 399 28.39 2.17 9.59
N LEU A 400 28.83 1.01 9.10
CA LEU A 400 27.95 0.03 8.46
C LEU A 400 27.16 -0.72 9.52
N HIS A 401 25.93 -1.11 9.19
CA HIS A 401 25.10 -1.99 10.00
C HIS A 401 24.32 -3.01 9.17
N CYS A 402 23.96 -4.13 9.81
CA CYS A 402 23.02 -5.12 9.29
C CYS A 402 21.73 -5.11 10.12
N SER A 403 20.58 -4.91 9.48
CA SER A 403 19.26 -4.84 10.14
C SER A 403 18.79 -6.17 10.74
N LEU A 404 19.22 -7.31 10.20
CA LEU A 404 18.83 -8.64 10.72
C LEU A 404 19.61 -9.02 11.97
N CYS A 405 20.94 -8.95 11.94
CA CYS A 405 21.78 -9.38 13.06
C CYS A 405 22.27 -8.25 13.98
N GLN A 406 21.87 -7.00 13.71
CA GLN A 406 22.16 -5.81 14.51
C GLN A 406 23.67 -5.58 14.77
N ARG A 407 24.52 -6.11 13.88
CA ARG A 407 25.97 -5.89 13.86
C ARG A 407 26.26 -4.49 13.33
N ARG A 408 27.25 -3.83 13.93
CA ARG A 408 27.80 -2.55 13.48
C ARG A 408 29.30 -2.67 13.27
N VAL A 409 29.82 -2.04 12.22
CA VAL A 409 31.22 -2.11 11.78
C VAL A 409 31.67 -0.71 11.34
N GLY A 410 32.78 -0.21 11.88
CA GLY A 410 33.33 1.10 11.50
C GLY A 410 34.27 1.01 10.31
N LEU A 411 34.06 1.83 9.29
CA LEU A 411 34.85 1.78 8.05
C LEU A 411 36.31 2.24 8.25
N TRP A 412 36.58 3.09 9.24
CA TRP A 412 37.94 3.50 9.62
C TRP A 412 38.92 2.35 9.92
N ALA A 413 38.41 1.16 10.25
CA ALA A 413 39.25 -0.03 10.50
C ALA A 413 39.71 -0.76 9.21
N PHE A 414 39.28 -0.28 8.03
CA PHE A 414 39.51 -0.90 6.72
C PHE A 414 40.01 0.08 5.65
N LEU A 415 40.16 1.37 6.00
CA LEU A 415 40.73 2.41 5.14
C LEU A 415 42.28 2.41 5.22
N PRO A 416 42.98 2.90 4.17
CA PRO A 416 44.42 3.07 4.22
C PRO A 416 44.82 4.16 5.24
N PRO A 417 46.02 4.07 5.87
CA PRO A 417 46.56 5.17 6.66
C PRO A 417 46.72 6.43 5.81
N ARG A 418 46.33 7.60 6.34
CA ARG A 418 46.60 8.88 5.66
C ARG A 418 48.12 9.13 5.66
N PRO A 419 48.69 9.69 4.59
CA PRO A 419 49.98 10.37 4.71
C PRO A 419 49.79 11.54 5.69
N GLU A 420 50.74 11.72 6.61
CA GLU A 420 50.78 12.91 7.45
C GLU A 420 51.19 14.09 6.56
N GLU A 421 50.38 15.16 6.56
CA GLU A 421 50.75 16.42 5.90
C GLU A 421 51.74 17.16 6.82
N ASP A 422 52.91 17.51 6.28
CA ASP A 422 53.98 18.18 7.04
C ASP A 422 53.50 19.54 7.60
N ASP A 423 53.55 19.68 8.93
CA ASP A 423 53.28 20.94 9.65
C ASP A 423 54.38 21.97 9.33
N PRO A 424 54.11 23.08 8.63
CA PRO A 424 55.16 23.97 8.14
C PRO A 424 55.54 25.04 9.17
N MET A 425 55.90 24.66 10.41
CA MET A 425 56.48 25.63 11.36
C MET A 425 57.36 25.07 12.49
N THR A 426 58.60 24.70 12.18
CA THR A 426 59.80 25.14 12.95
C THR A 426 61.06 24.86 12.13
N GLY A 427 61.85 25.89 11.82
CA GLY A 427 63.25 25.69 11.39
C GLY A 427 64.18 25.69 12.60
N ASP A 428 65.21 24.83 12.60
CA ASP A 428 66.63 25.22 12.51
C ASP A 428 67.56 23.97 12.44
N GLY A 429 68.78 24.13 11.95
CA GLY A 429 69.94 23.35 12.43
C GLY A 429 70.27 21.95 11.87
N SER A 430 70.96 21.93 10.72
CA SER A 430 72.17 21.09 10.45
C SER A 430 72.14 19.54 10.37
N SER A 431 72.46 19.10 9.14
CA SER A 431 73.49 18.10 8.78
C SER A 431 73.21 16.58 8.77
N ASN A 432 73.54 16.00 7.61
CA ASN A 432 74.03 14.63 7.32
C ASN A 432 73.21 13.40 7.76
N GLY A 433 72.77 12.62 6.75
CA GLY A 433 72.38 11.22 6.96
C GLY A 433 71.57 10.62 5.83
N ALA A 434 72.21 10.26 4.71
CA ALA A 434 71.56 9.45 3.69
C ALA A 434 71.30 8.03 4.22
N ALA A 435 70.06 7.76 4.65
CA ALA A 435 69.61 6.43 5.05
C ALA A 435 68.21 6.17 4.47
N SER A 436 68.16 5.32 3.44
CA SER A 436 66.92 4.83 2.83
C SER A 436 66.13 3.96 3.81
N SER A 437 65.32 4.58 4.67
CA SER A 437 64.34 3.88 5.50
C SER A 437 63.09 3.58 4.68
N THR A 438 63.00 2.35 4.16
CA THR A 438 61.77 1.85 3.55
C THR A 438 60.69 1.71 4.63
N ALA A 439 59.89 2.76 4.79
CA ALA A 439 58.74 2.76 5.69
C ALA A 439 57.80 1.62 5.29
N LYS A 440 57.74 0.57 6.14
CA LYS A 440 56.88 -0.58 5.91
C LYS A 440 55.42 -0.12 5.98
N LYS A 441 54.77 0.04 4.82
CA LYS A 441 53.31 0.24 4.74
C LYS A 441 52.63 -0.82 5.59
N GLN A 442 51.83 -0.39 6.58
CA GLN A 442 50.99 -1.33 7.32
C GLN A 442 50.02 -2.00 6.34
N PRO A 443 49.81 -3.33 6.43
CA PRO A 443 48.90 -4.02 5.53
C PRO A 443 47.46 -3.55 5.81
N GLN A 444 46.80 -3.02 4.79
CA GLN A 444 45.38 -2.70 4.84
C GLN A 444 44.60 -4.00 5.14
N ARG A 445 43.71 -3.97 6.13
CA ARG A 445 42.83 -5.10 6.43
C ARG A 445 41.60 -4.99 5.52
N PRO A 446 41.37 -5.92 4.59
CA PRO A 446 40.15 -5.90 3.77
C PRO A 446 38.91 -6.30 4.58
N LEU A 447 37.78 -5.71 4.25
CA LEU A 447 36.47 -5.93 4.84
C LEU A 447 35.85 -7.22 4.30
N ASP A 448 35.81 -8.28 5.12
CA ASP A 448 35.10 -9.51 4.78
C ASP A 448 33.60 -9.34 5.04
N ILE A 449 32.87 -8.95 3.98
CA ILE A 449 31.45 -8.59 4.03
C ILE A 449 30.54 -9.77 4.41
N LEU A 450 31.04 -11.01 4.38
CA LEU A 450 30.31 -12.17 4.88
C LEU A 450 30.67 -12.48 6.34
N ARG A 451 31.96 -12.52 6.69
CA ARG A 451 32.42 -12.94 8.03
C ARG A 451 32.25 -11.91 9.13
N GLU A 452 32.06 -10.62 8.81
CA GLU A 452 31.79 -9.60 9.83
C GLU A 452 30.37 -9.67 10.42
N HIS A 453 29.43 -10.40 9.79
CA HIS A 453 28.10 -10.69 10.33
C HIS A 453 28.16 -11.49 11.65
N ARG A 454 27.10 -11.43 12.46
CA ARG A 454 26.97 -12.35 13.62
C ARG A 454 26.89 -13.80 13.11
N PRO A 455 27.40 -14.80 13.87
CA PRO A 455 27.32 -16.22 13.49
C PRO A 455 25.90 -16.75 13.25
N TYR A 456 24.88 -16.10 13.81
CA TYR A 456 23.47 -16.45 13.65
C TYR A 456 22.74 -15.64 12.55
N CYS A 457 23.42 -14.77 11.79
CA CYS A 457 22.76 -13.92 10.79
C CYS A 457 22.15 -14.74 9.64
N PRO A 458 20.92 -14.47 9.14
CA PRO A 458 20.32 -15.17 8.01
C PRO A 458 21.14 -15.08 6.72
N TYR A 459 22.03 -14.09 6.60
CA TYR A 459 23.02 -14.05 5.52
C TYR A 459 24.02 -15.21 5.63
N VAL A 460 24.53 -15.56 6.82
CA VAL A 460 25.55 -16.63 7.01
C VAL A 460 24.96 -18.00 7.35
N VAL A 461 23.74 -18.06 7.90
CA VAL A 461 23.07 -19.30 8.31
C VAL A 461 22.10 -19.78 7.23
N ARG A 462 21.97 -21.09 7.10
CA ARG A 462 20.99 -21.76 6.23
C ARG A 462 19.56 -21.68 6.78
N SER A 463 18.97 -20.49 6.79
CA SER A 463 17.59 -20.27 7.25
C SER A 463 16.63 -19.79 6.16
N THR A 464 17.10 -19.48 4.95
CA THR A 464 16.26 -18.93 3.87
C THR A 464 15.93 -20.02 2.86
N VAL A 465 14.65 -20.23 2.56
CA VAL A 465 14.18 -21.16 1.52
C VAL A 465 13.77 -20.35 0.30
N VAL A 466 14.26 -20.72 -0.89
CA VAL A 466 13.87 -20.09 -2.15
C VAL A 466 12.71 -20.90 -2.77
N PRO A 467 11.56 -20.29 -3.10
CA PRO A 467 10.46 -21.00 -3.76
C PRO A 467 10.88 -21.68 -5.07
N SER A 468 10.42 -22.91 -5.28
CA SER A 468 10.48 -23.60 -6.57
C SER A 468 9.45 -23.03 -7.53
N LEU A 469 9.76 -23.00 -8.84
CA LEU A 469 8.79 -22.68 -9.87
C LEU A 469 7.76 -23.83 -9.97
N PRO A 470 6.48 -23.55 -10.29
CA PRO A 470 5.52 -24.60 -10.62
C PRO A 470 5.95 -25.33 -11.89
N THR A 471 6.16 -26.64 -11.81
CA THR A 471 6.35 -27.50 -12.98
C THR A 471 4.96 -27.84 -13.53
N PRO A 472 4.68 -27.70 -14.84
CA PRO A 472 3.44 -28.20 -15.42
C PRO A 472 3.36 -29.74 -15.28
N PRO A 473 2.15 -30.31 -15.14
CA PRO A 473 1.98 -31.76 -15.08
C PRO A 473 2.42 -32.41 -16.40
N PRO A 474 3.10 -33.56 -16.38
CA PRO A 474 3.48 -34.26 -17.60
C PRO A 474 2.24 -34.80 -18.31
N ALA A 475 2.15 -34.54 -19.61
CA ALA A 475 1.07 -35.07 -20.45
C ALA A 475 1.09 -36.62 -20.47
N ALA A 476 -0.09 -37.22 -20.38
CA ALA A 476 -0.23 -38.67 -20.34
C ALA A 476 -0.17 -39.27 -21.75
N SER A 477 0.85 -40.09 -22.05
CA SER A 477 0.82 -41.00 -23.21
C SER A 477 1.68 -42.25 -23.02
N SER A 478 1.01 -43.41 -23.06
CA SER A 478 1.47 -44.73 -23.54
C SER A 478 2.74 -45.39 -22.96
N GLN A 479 2.55 -46.64 -22.54
CA GLN A 479 3.57 -47.60 -22.10
C GLN A 479 4.60 -47.95 -23.19
N GLN A 480 5.88 -48.08 -22.82
CA GLN A 480 6.71 -49.24 -23.20
C GLN A 480 7.96 -49.38 -22.32
N LYS A 481 8.62 -50.55 -22.37
CA LYS A 481 9.53 -51.06 -21.33
C LYS A 481 10.97 -50.54 -21.42
N GLY A 482 11.48 -50.08 -20.27
CA GLY A 482 12.80 -50.38 -19.70
C GLY A 482 14.08 -50.28 -20.56
N HIS A 483 14.93 -49.31 -20.20
CA HIS A 483 16.36 -49.56 -19.98
C HIS A 483 16.95 -48.53 -19.00
N GLU A 484 17.77 -48.98 -18.07
CA GLU A 484 18.45 -48.12 -17.09
C GLU A 484 19.53 -47.25 -17.75
N ARG A 485 19.55 -45.94 -17.45
CA ARG A 485 20.76 -45.09 -17.49
C ARG A 485 20.56 -43.79 -16.69
N SER A 486 21.59 -43.42 -15.94
CA SER A 486 21.56 -42.40 -14.89
C SER A 486 21.49 -40.95 -15.41
N PRO A 487 20.86 -40.01 -14.67
CA PRO A 487 21.10 -38.58 -14.84
C PRO A 487 22.35 -38.14 -14.07
N SER A 488 23.19 -37.30 -14.69
CA SER A 488 24.30 -36.60 -14.04
C SER A 488 24.14 -35.08 -14.18
N LEU A 489 25.04 -34.32 -13.56
CA LEU A 489 25.09 -32.84 -13.51
C LEU A 489 24.13 -32.14 -12.54
N ALA A 490 24.15 -32.59 -11.28
CA ALA A 490 23.80 -31.77 -10.12
C ALA A 490 24.85 -31.91 -8.99
N SER A 491 26.14 -31.69 -9.29
CA SER A 491 27.19 -31.66 -8.26
C SER A 491 28.41 -30.82 -8.66
N VAL A 492 28.39 -29.52 -8.35
CA VAL A 492 29.57 -28.65 -8.20
C VAL A 492 29.25 -27.47 -7.26
N ALA A 493 29.20 -27.73 -5.94
CA ALA A 493 29.40 -26.72 -4.89
C ALA A 493 29.39 -27.32 -3.46
N SER A 494 30.11 -28.42 -3.22
CA SER A 494 30.44 -28.86 -1.85
C SER A 494 31.92 -28.57 -1.57
N VAL A 495 32.18 -27.56 -0.74
CA VAL A 495 33.50 -27.36 -0.12
C VAL A 495 33.30 -26.90 1.33
N ASN A 496 33.59 -27.82 2.26
CA ASN A 496 33.89 -27.65 3.68
C ASN A 496 33.12 -26.60 4.52
N SER A 497 32.21 -27.09 5.37
CA SER A 497 32.13 -26.65 6.77
C SER A 497 31.48 -27.72 7.66
N SER A 498 32.32 -28.43 8.43
CA SER A 498 31.90 -29.50 9.34
C SER A 498 31.27 -28.94 10.62
N SER A 499 29.93 -28.99 10.74
CA SER A 499 29.28 -28.95 12.06
C SER A 499 27.91 -29.64 12.02
N THR A 500 27.64 -30.46 13.04
CA THR A 500 26.37 -31.19 13.20
C THR A 500 25.23 -30.22 13.53
N GLN A 501 24.40 -29.89 12.54
CA GLN A 501 23.16 -29.13 12.75
C GLN A 501 21.96 -30.07 12.80
N LEU A 502 21.47 -30.32 14.02
CA LEU A 502 20.09 -30.77 14.25
C LEU A 502 19.16 -29.58 13.94
N ASN A 503 18.02 -29.82 13.28
CA ASN A 503 17.07 -28.83 12.72
C ASN A 503 17.47 -28.09 11.41
N ALA A 504 18.19 -28.73 10.47
CA ALA A 504 18.27 -28.21 9.11
C ALA A 504 16.99 -28.54 8.30
N GLN A 505 16.27 -27.51 7.84
CA GLN A 505 15.21 -27.67 6.81
C GLN A 505 15.85 -28.14 5.49
N PRO A 506 15.36 -29.21 4.83
CA PRO A 506 16.09 -29.85 3.73
C PRO A 506 16.35 -28.94 2.51
N ASN A 507 15.54 -27.90 2.32
CA ASN A 507 15.66 -26.95 1.21
C ASN A 507 16.18 -25.55 1.61
N ALA A 508 16.66 -25.36 2.85
CA ALA A 508 17.17 -24.06 3.30
C ALA A 508 18.63 -23.83 2.89
N MET A 509 18.96 -22.59 2.50
CA MET A 509 20.28 -22.13 2.08
C MET A 509 20.65 -20.80 2.74
N GLU A 510 21.94 -20.45 2.69
CA GLU A 510 22.45 -19.18 3.20
C GLU A 510 21.79 -17.99 2.47
N GLY A 511 21.38 -16.96 3.22
CA GLY A 511 20.59 -15.87 2.67
C GLY A 511 21.25 -15.10 1.52
N TRP A 512 22.58 -14.91 1.54
CA TRP A 512 23.28 -14.31 0.39
C TRP A 512 23.14 -15.16 -0.88
N ARG A 513 23.13 -16.49 -0.76
CA ARG A 513 22.89 -17.39 -1.90
C ARG A 513 21.44 -17.30 -2.38
N ALA A 514 20.50 -17.12 -1.47
CA ALA A 514 19.09 -16.96 -1.82
C ALA A 514 18.87 -15.67 -2.62
N VAL A 515 19.41 -14.53 -2.14
CA VAL A 515 19.40 -13.25 -2.87
C VAL A 515 20.10 -13.36 -4.23
N MET A 516 21.30 -13.97 -4.28
CA MET A 516 21.99 -14.27 -5.54
C MET A 516 21.14 -15.11 -6.50
N THR A 517 20.47 -16.14 -6.02
CA THR A 517 19.59 -17.00 -6.83
C THR A 517 18.42 -16.21 -7.40
N VAL A 518 17.83 -15.31 -6.62
CA VAL A 518 16.74 -14.41 -7.06
C VAL A 518 17.23 -13.44 -8.15
N ILE A 519 18.38 -12.79 -7.95
CA ILE A 519 18.99 -11.88 -8.95
C ILE A 519 19.38 -12.64 -10.23
N GLN A 520 19.99 -13.82 -10.11
CA GLN A 520 20.38 -14.63 -11.25
C GLN A 520 19.18 -15.16 -12.03
N ARG A 521 18.09 -15.57 -11.35
CA ARG A 521 16.81 -15.90 -12.01
C ARG A 521 16.30 -14.72 -12.84
N TYR A 522 16.33 -13.50 -12.31
CA TYR A 522 15.98 -12.31 -13.10
C TYR A 522 16.90 -12.15 -14.32
N GLY A 523 18.23 -12.29 -14.18
CA GLY A 523 19.16 -12.20 -15.31
C GLY A 523 19.06 -13.32 -16.35
N THR A 524 18.57 -14.51 -16.00
CA THR A 524 18.23 -15.55 -16.98
C THR A 524 16.91 -15.26 -17.67
N LEU A 525 15.89 -14.83 -16.93
CA LEU A 525 14.57 -14.44 -17.45
C LEU A 525 14.66 -13.21 -18.36
N GLN A 526 15.53 -12.25 -18.04
CA GLN A 526 15.82 -11.07 -18.85
C GLN A 526 16.54 -11.44 -20.15
N ARG A 527 17.49 -12.39 -20.13
CA ARG A 527 18.12 -12.92 -21.35
C ARG A 527 17.18 -13.77 -22.21
N GLN A 528 16.23 -14.47 -21.59
CA GLN A 528 15.14 -15.16 -22.30
C GLN A 528 14.20 -14.15 -22.98
N ARG A 529 13.77 -13.08 -22.29
CA ARG A 529 13.00 -11.95 -22.86
C ARG A 529 13.72 -11.21 -24.00
N LEU A 530 15.04 -11.36 -24.13
CA LEU A 530 15.86 -10.74 -25.17
C LEU A 530 16.31 -11.74 -26.25
N GLY A 531 15.80 -12.99 -26.24
CA GLY A 531 16.11 -14.01 -27.25
C GLY A 531 17.53 -14.58 -27.25
N LEU A 532 18.39 -14.19 -26.30
CA LEU A 532 19.86 -14.39 -26.35
C LEU A 532 20.34 -15.82 -25.99
N ASN A 533 19.47 -16.84 -26.01
CA ASN A 533 19.82 -18.22 -25.65
C ASN A 533 19.23 -19.26 -26.63
N ARG A 534 19.60 -19.18 -27.91
CA ARG A 534 19.60 -20.36 -28.82
C ARG A 534 21.03 -20.89 -28.96
N VAL A 535 21.45 -21.76 -28.04
CA VAL A 535 22.62 -22.63 -28.25
C VAL A 535 22.10 -23.95 -28.83
N PRO A 536 22.46 -24.33 -30.07
CA PRO A 536 22.04 -25.62 -30.64
C PRO A 536 22.68 -26.78 -29.87
N SER A 537 21.86 -27.68 -29.31
CA SER A 537 22.34 -28.92 -28.70
C SER A 537 22.66 -29.97 -29.78
N GLY A 538 23.76 -29.76 -30.51
CA GLY A 538 24.30 -30.74 -31.45
C GLY A 538 25.10 -31.81 -30.72
N ARG A 539 24.75 -33.09 -30.89
CA ARG A 539 25.48 -34.23 -30.32
C ARG A 539 25.95 -35.17 -31.43
N LEU A 540 27.19 -35.64 -31.26
CA LEU A 540 27.98 -36.58 -32.08
C LEU A 540 28.95 -35.90 -33.05
N GLY A 541 30.11 -36.53 -33.23
CA GLY A 541 31.29 -35.93 -33.84
C GLY A 541 31.75 -36.62 -35.13
N GLU A 542 33.01 -36.32 -35.47
CA GLU A 542 33.75 -36.68 -36.69
C GLU A 542 33.40 -35.82 -37.94
N PRO A 543 34.40 -35.51 -38.80
CA PRO A 543 34.51 -34.15 -39.33
C PRO A 543 34.51 -34.06 -40.86
N ILE A 544 33.85 -33.03 -41.44
CA ILE A 544 34.01 -32.64 -42.84
C ILE A 544 34.14 -31.12 -42.97
N ALA A 545 34.93 -30.71 -43.95
CA ALA A 545 35.55 -29.40 -44.13
C ALA A 545 34.62 -28.20 -44.39
N GLU A 546 35.15 -27.05 -43.96
CA GLU A 546 35.11 -25.71 -44.57
C GLU A 546 34.05 -25.32 -45.62
N ALA A 547 33.38 -24.22 -45.27
CA ALA A 547 33.16 -23.02 -46.07
C ALA A 547 31.84 -22.83 -46.86
N THR A 548 31.26 -21.64 -46.62
CA THR A 548 30.21 -20.94 -47.38
C THR A 548 28.84 -21.63 -47.50
N GLY A 549 27.71 -21.06 -47.07
CA GLY A 549 27.48 -19.79 -46.40
C GLY A 549 26.37 -18.98 -47.06
N GLU A 550 25.11 -19.33 -46.77
CA GLU A 550 23.95 -18.42 -46.80
C GLU A 550 22.77 -19.14 -46.12
N ALA A 551 22.31 -18.62 -44.98
CA ALA A 551 21.13 -19.11 -44.27
C ALA A 551 20.34 -17.89 -43.77
N GLY A 552 19.12 -17.73 -44.27
CA GLY A 552 18.29 -16.56 -43.95
C GLY A 552 17.95 -16.49 -42.46
N GLU A 553 18.09 -15.30 -41.89
CA GLU A 553 17.68 -15.03 -40.52
C GLU A 553 16.15 -15.15 -40.39
N ALA A 554 15.71 -16.05 -39.52
CA ALA A 554 14.33 -16.05 -39.05
C ALA A 554 14.13 -14.84 -38.14
N GLN A 555 13.42 -13.83 -38.65
CA GLN A 555 13.02 -12.63 -37.91
C GLN A 555 12.38 -13.00 -36.56
N PRO A 556 12.62 -12.23 -35.48
CA PRO A 556 11.85 -12.36 -34.25
C PRO A 556 10.38 -12.03 -34.50
N ASP A 557 9.47 -12.52 -33.66
CA ASP A 557 8.06 -12.15 -33.75
C ASP A 557 7.94 -10.62 -33.66
N PRO A 558 7.40 -9.94 -34.70
CA PRO A 558 7.31 -8.48 -34.72
C PRO A 558 6.57 -7.92 -33.50
N ILE A 559 5.62 -8.68 -32.94
CA ILE A 559 4.83 -8.29 -31.78
C ILE A 559 5.70 -8.32 -30.51
N GLU A 560 6.52 -9.34 -30.31
CA GLU A 560 7.39 -9.45 -29.13
C GLU A 560 8.51 -8.39 -29.15
N ALA A 561 9.08 -8.12 -30.33
CA ALA A 561 10.04 -7.03 -30.52
C ALA A 561 9.41 -5.64 -30.31
N MET A 562 8.18 -5.42 -30.82
CA MET A 562 7.43 -4.18 -30.61
C MET A 562 7.09 -3.96 -29.14
N VAL A 563 6.61 -4.99 -28.42
CA VAL A 563 6.32 -4.92 -26.97
C VAL A 563 7.58 -4.66 -26.14
N ALA A 564 8.73 -5.21 -26.55
CA ALA A 564 10.01 -4.88 -25.94
C ALA A 564 10.44 -3.42 -26.22
N GLY A 565 10.17 -2.90 -27.42
CA GLY A 565 10.34 -1.49 -27.80
C GLY A 565 9.47 -0.55 -26.96
N VAL A 566 8.16 -0.81 -26.91
CA VAL A 566 7.16 -0.10 -26.09
C VAL A 566 7.61 -0.03 -24.62
N LYS A 567 7.99 -1.16 -24.04
CA LYS A 567 8.43 -1.24 -22.64
C LYS A 567 9.82 -0.65 -22.39
N SER A 568 10.62 -0.40 -23.43
CA SER A 568 11.94 0.20 -23.27
C SER A 568 11.95 1.72 -23.42
N HIS A 569 10.97 2.30 -24.11
CA HIS A 569 10.90 3.74 -24.41
C HIS A 569 9.82 4.49 -23.60
N GLY A 570 8.62 3.93 -23.39
CA GLY A 570 7.58 4.50 -22.52
C GLY A 570 7.18 3.64 -21.32
N GLY A 571 6.97 2.33 -21.52
CA GLY A 571 6.38 1.43 -20.51
C GLY A 571 7.21 1.13 -19.26
N LYS A 572 8.44 1.65 -19.14
CA LYS A 572 9.29 1.48 -17.94
C LYS A 572 8.88 2.36 -16.78
N ASP A 573 8.32 3.54 -17.07
CA ASP A 573 7.95 4.50 -16.02
C ASP A 573 6.54 4.28 -15.48
N LEU A 574 5.64 3.65 -16.26
CA LEU A 574 4.40 3.02 -15.78
C LEU A 574 4.62 2.12 -14.54
N LEU A 575 5.76 1.42 -14.44
CA LEU A 575 6.12 0.59 -13.28
C LEU A 575 6.52 1.38 -12.00
N ARG A 576 6.43 2.71 -12.01
CA ARG A 576 6.47 3.59 -10.82
C ARG A 576 5.07 3.86 -10.27
N TYR A 577 4.08 3.90 -11.16
CA TYR A 577 2.68 4.25 -10.91
C TYR A 577 1.79 3.03 -10.64
N VAL A 578 2.23 1.85 -11.08
CA VAL A 578 1.52 0.58 -10.92
C VAL A 578 1.86 -0.14 -9.60
N LYS A 579 0.84 -0.46 -8.81
CA LYS A 579 0.92 -1.39 -7.66
C LYS A 579 0.20 -2.70 -7.99
N GLY A 580 0.84 -3.53 -8.82
CA GLY A 580 0.38 -4.90 -9.07
C GLY A 580 0.57 -5.80 -7.84
N ILE A 581 -0.49 -6.45 -7.38
CA ILE A 581 -0.43 -7.53 -6.38
C ILE A 581 -1.03 -8.79 -7.02
N LYS A 582 -0.18 -9.80 -7.26
CA LYS A 582 -0.61 -11.18 -7.44
C LYS A 582 -0.72 -11.81 -6.05
N SER A 583 -1.94 -12.03 -5.57
CA SER A 583 -2.15 -12.71 -4.30
C SER A 583 -1.84 -14.19 -4.46
N THR A 584 -1.15 -14.79 -3.48
CA THR A 584 -0.99 -16.25 -3.42
C THR A 584 -2.27 -16.94 -2.96
N ILE A 585 -3.28 -16.18 -2.53
CA ILE A 585 -4.62 -16.66 -2.18
C ILE A 585 -5.41 -16.82 -3.50
N LEU A 586 -5.79 -18.06 -3.82
CA LEU A 586 -6.75 -18.42 -4.88
C LEU A 586 -6.42 -17.86 -6.28
N ASN A 587 -5.14 -17.58 -6.55
CA ASN A 587 -4.67 -16.97 -7.79
C ASN A 587 -5.39 -15.65 -8.16
N VAL A 588 -5.83 -14.87 -7.16
CA VAL A 588 -6.43 -13.55 -7.39
C VAL A 588 -5.35 -12.57 -7.87
N HIS A 589 -5.59 -11.95 -9.02
CA HIS A 589 -4.73 -10.95 -9.64
C HIS A 589 -5.32 -9.57 -9.40
N SER A 590 -4.48 -8.59 -9.03
CA SER A 590 -4.94 -7.22 -8.91
C SER A 590 -3.88 -6.21 -9.33
N ILE A 591 -4.35 -5.02 -9.69
CA ILE A 591 -3.56 -3.85 -10.03
C ILE A 591 -4.31 -2.60 -9.54
N THR A 592 -3.56 -1.56 -9.20
CA THR A 592 -4.05 -0.19 -9.14
C THR A 592 -3.02 0.72 -9.79
N PHE A 593 -3.50 1.76 -10.48
CA PHE A 593 -2.73 2.71 -11.29
C PHE A 593 -3.27 4.13 -11.02
N GLN A 594 -2.35 5.08 -10.89
CA GLN A 594 -2.66 6.50 -10.89
C GLN A 594 -1.51 7.27 -11.56
N PRO A 595 -1.77 8.13 -12.55
CA PRO A 595 -0.73 8.68 -13.42
C PRO A 595 0.22 9.69 -12.74
N HIS A 596 -0.25 10.45 -11.75
CA HIS A 596 0.53 11.43 -10.98
C HIS A 596 1.41 10.79 -9.89
N GLY A 597 1.06 9.61 -9.39
CA GLY A 597 1.81 8.88 -8.38
C GLY A 597 0.94 8.18 -7.35
N LYS A 598 1.48 7.11 -6.77
CA LYS A 598 0.81 6.32 -5.72
C LYS A 598 0.38 7.13 -4.47
N SER A 599 0.96 8.31 -4.23
CA SER A 599 0.54 9.21 -3.14
C SER A 599 -0.69 10.05 -3.45
N ALA A 600 -1.06 10.17 -4.73
CA ALA A 600 -2.26 10.85 -5.24
C ALA A 600 -3.34 9.85 -5.70
N ASN A 601 -3.18 8.57 -5.34
CA ASN A 601 -4.14 7.52 -5.61
C ASN A 601 -5.15 7.47 -4.46
N ASP A 602 -6.41 7.75 -4.78
CA ASP A 602 -7.55 7.70 -3.89
C ASP A 602 -8.18 6.29 -3.88
N ASP A 603 -7.94 5.49 -4.91
CA ASP A 603 -8.44 4.12 -5.05
C ASP A 603 -7.91 3.10 -4.02
N ARG A 604 -8.75 2.18 -3.52
CA ARG A 604 -8.28 1.09 -2.65
C ARG A 604 -8.80 -0.30 -3.06
N VAL A 605 -7.90 -1.29 -3.02
CA VAL A 605 -8.20 -2.71 -3.31
C VAL A 605 -8.06 -3.57 -2.06
N VAL A 606 -9.05 -4.43 -1.80
CA VAL A 606 -9.05 -5.43 -0.72
C VAL A 606 -9.32 -6.82 -1.28
N VAL A 607 -8.48 -7.78 -0.87
CA VAL A 607 -8.59 -9.22 -1.17
C VAL A 607 -8.36 -9.98 0.13
N ASP A 608 -9.42 -10.53 0.70
CA ASP A 608 -9.45 -11.05 2.06
C ASP A 608 -10.06 -12.46 2.07
N LEU A 609 -9.41 -13.42 2.74
CA LEU A 609 -9.98 -14.76 2.99
C LEU A 609 -10.47 -14.84 4.43
N TRP A 610 -11.76 -15.16 4.62
CA TRP A 610 -12.38 -15.26 5.93
C TRP A 610 -12.78 -16.71 6.23
N GLU A 611 -12.46 -17.14 7.45
CA GLU A 611 -13.06 -18.33 8.05
C GLU A 611 -14.26 -17.91 8.94
N ILE A 612 -15.44 -18.46 8.61
CA ILE A 612 -16.71 -18.22 9.31
C ILE A 612 -17.51 -19.53 9.31
N GLY A 613 -17.83 -20.07 10.49
CA GLY A 613 -18.68 -21.26 10.61
C GLY A 613 -18.08 -22.55 10.04
N GLY A 614 -16.75 -22.64 9.96
CA GLY A 614 -16.04 -23.75 9.29
C GLY A 614 -15.94 -23.60 7.77
N ASN A 615 -16.61 -22.61 7.17
CA ASN A 615 -16.56 -22.35 5.73
C ASN A 615 -15.53 -21.25 5.41
N HIS A 616 -14.92 -21.37 4.22
CA HIS A 616 -14.07 -20.34 3.63
C HIS A 616 -14.92 -19.37 2.80
N TRP A 617 -14.70 -18.06 3.01
CA TRP A 617 -15.37 -16.97 2.31
C TRP A 617 -14.31 -16.05 1.69
N LEU A 618 -14.40 -15.82 0.39
CA LEU A 618 -13.57 -14.83 -0.30
C LEU A 618 -14.28 -13.48 -0.33
N PHE A 619 -13.63 -12.45 0.20
CA PHE A 619 -14.09 -11.06 0.11
C PHE A 619 -13.17 -10.29 -0.84
N LEU A 620 -13.75 -9.75 -1.91
CA LEU A 620 -13.08 -8.89 -2.89
C LEU A 620 -13.81 -7.55 -2.91
N ALA A 621 -13.08 -6.45 -2.86
CA ALA A 621 -13.64 -5.11 -2.99
C ALA A 621 -12.65 -4.15 -3.63
N VAL A 622 -13.17 -3.27 -4.48
CA VAL A 622 -12.55 -1.99 -4.82
C VAL A 622 -13.31 -0.89 -4.06
N PHE A 623 -12.62 0.21 -3.77
CA PHE A 623 -13.18 1.40 -3.14
C PHE A 623 -12.68 2.59 -3.95
N ASP A 624 -13.57 3.06 -4.81
CA ASP A 624 -13.42 4.25 -5.65
C ASP A 624 -13.39 5.48 -4.74
N GLY A 625 -12.29 6.22 -4.69
CA GLY A 625 -12.11 7.34 -3.76
C GLY A 625 -12.09 8.66 -4.49
N HIS A 626 -12.74 9.69 -3.95
CA HIS A 626 -12.70 11.04 -4.53
C HIS A 626 -12.49 12.13 -3.48
N LEU A 627 -11.87 13.22 -3.93
CA LEU A 627 -11.49 14.39 -3.11
C LEU A 627 -10.51 14.01 -1.97
N GLY A 628 -9.62 13.05 -2.20
CA GLY A 628 -8.57 12.65 -1.26
C GLY A 628 -8.83 11.30 -0.57
N SER A 629 -7.77 10.53 -0.42
CA SER A 629 -7.83 9.11 -0.08
C SER A 629 -8.25 8.75 1.35
N ALA A 630 -8.57 9.72 2.22
CA ALA A 630 -8.80 9.47 3.64
C ALA A 630 -10.01 8.54 3.90
N THR A 631 -11.11 8.77 3.17
CA THR A 631 -12.34 7.97 3.30
C THR A 631 -12.14 6.56 2.74
N SER A 632 -11.46 6.40 1.60
CA SER A 632 -11.15 5.09 1.02
C SER A 632 -10.17 4.31 1.90
N ASP A 633 -9.15 4.97 2.46
CA ASP A 633 -8.22 4.38 3.40
C ASP A 633 -8.89 3.91 4.68
N TYR A 634 -9.87 4.65 5.20
CA TYR A 634 -10.63 4.23 6.37
C TYR A 634 -11.57 3.06 6.04
N THR A 635 -12.35 3.21 4.96
CA THR A 635 -13.35 2.22 4.50
C THR A 635 -12.72 0.88 4.17
N SER A 636 -11.62 0.86 3.41
CA SER A 636 -10.91 -0.37 3.02
C SER A 636 -10.32 -1.13 4.22
N LYS A 637 -10.11 -0.48 5.37
CA LYS A 637 -9.57 -1.10 6.59
C LYS A 637 -10.67 -1.56 7.54
N GLU A 638 -11.74 -0.79 7.72
CA GLU A 638 -12.74 -1.02 8.77
C GLU A 638 -14.07 -1.61 8.28
N LEU A 639 -14.54 -1.29 7.07
CA LEU A 639 -15.79 -1.85 6.55
C LEU A 639 -15.74 -3.39 6.38
N PRO A 640 -14.68 -4.00 5.80
CA PRO A 640 -14.55 -5.46 5.72
C PRO A 640 -14.57 -6.12 7.11
N ARG A 641 -13.95 -5.48 8.12
CA ARG A 641 -13.95 -5.96 9.51
C ARG A 641 -15.35 -5.90 10.12
N ASN A 642 -16.11 -4.85 9.85
CA ASN A 642 -17.48 -4.69 10.32
C ASN A 642 -18.42 -5.74 9.72
N ILE A 643 -18.39 -5.90 8.39
CA ILE A 643 -19.16 -6.90 7.65
C ILE A 643 -18.82 -8.31 8.16
N ARG A 644 -17.54 -8.69 8.20
CA ARG A 644 -17.08 -9.99 8.71
C ARG A 644 -17.57 -10.28 10.13
N ARG A 645 -17.53 -9.29 11.03
CA ARG A 645 -18.00 -9.42 12.42
C ARG A 645 -19.53 -9.62 12.47
N LYS A 646 -20.31 -8.82 11.74
CA LYS A 646 -21.77 -8.95 11.68
C LYS A 646 -22.17 -10.31 11.07
N LEU A 647 -21.58 -10.69 9.95
CA LEU A 647 -21.82 -11.97 9.28
C LEU A 647 -21.46 -13.16 10.18
N ARG A 648 -20.32 -13.13 10.88
CA ARG A 648 -19.97 -14.18 11.86
C ARG A 648 -21.00 -14.32 12.97
N SER A 649 -21.49 -13.21 13.53
CA SER A 649 -22.53 -13.24 14.55
C SER A 649 -23.85 -13.79 14.00
N PHE A 650 -24.19 -13.48 12.75
CA PHE A 650 -25.36 -14.00 12.06
C PHE A 650 -25.27 -15.52 11.86
N VAL A 651 -24.17 -16.01 11.27
CA VAL A 651 -23.93 -17.45 11.06
C VAL A 651 -24.00 -18.22 12.39
N GLN A 652 -23.41 -17.68 13.46
CA GLN A 652 -23.52 -18.26 14.81
C GLN A 652 -24.97 -18.33 15.32
N SER A 653 -25.79 -17.30 15.06
CA SER A 653 -27.21 -17.29 15.45
C SER A 653 -28.07 -18.30 14.67
N LYS A 654 -27.62 -18.75 13.50
CA LYS A 654 -28.29 -19.75 12.64
C LYS A 654 -27.71 -21.17 12.81
N GLY A 655 -27.10 -21.47 13.97
CA GLY A 655 -26.55 -22.80 14.28
C GLY A 655 -25.07 -22.99 13.90
N GLY A 656 -24.41 -21.94 13.41
CA GLY A 656 -22.96 -21.93 13.17
C GLY A 656 -22.51 -22.30 11.76
N TYR A 657 -23.44 -22.50 10.81
CA TYR A 657 -23.15 -22.91 9.44
C TYR A 657 -24.04 -22.18 8.43
N LEU A 658 -23.44 -21.67 7.34
CA LEU A 658 -24.12 -20.98 6.25
C LEU A 658 -23.37 -21.27 4.95
N ASP A 659 -24.04 -21.89 3.99
CA ASP A 659 -23.46 -22.42 2.76
C ASP A 659 -24.49 -22.42 1.60
N ARG A 660 -24.16 -23.02 0.44
CA ARG A 660 -25.11 -23.15 -0.68
C ARG A 660 -26.40 -23.90 -0.31
N SER A 661 -26.35 -24.88 0.60
CA SER A 661 -27.51 -25.69 0.97
C SER A 661 -28.59 -24.92 1.74
N ASN A 662 -28.24 -23.82 2.42
CA ASN A 662 -29.18 -23.06 3.26
C ASN A 662 -29.19 -21.53 3.05
N ILE A 663 -28.29 -20.96 2.22
CA ILE A 663 -28.22 -19.50 2.01
C ILE A 663 -29.54 -18.90 1.50
N ASP A 664 -30.32 -19.65 0.73
CA ASP A 664 -31.60 -19.19 0.18
C ASP A 664 -32.69 -19.03 1.23
N GLU A 665 -32.66 -19.80 2.32
CA GLU A 665 -33.56 -19.59 3.47
C GLU A 665 -33.27 -18.24 4.16
N TYR A 666 -32.00 -17.82 4.15
CA TYR A 666 -31.51 -16.64 4.86
C TYR A 666 -31.23 -15.42 3.96
N ARG A 667 -31.56 -15.51 2.66
CA ARG A 667 -31.18 -14.52 1.64
C ARG A 667 -31.61 -13.09 2.00
N ASP A 668 -32.85 -12.91 2.45
CA ASP A 668 -33.38 -11.59 2.82
C ASP A 668 -32.76 -11.06 4.11
N GLU A 669 -32.48 -11.93 5.09
CA GLU A 669 -31.81 -11.54 6.34
C GLU A 669 -30.35 -11.13 6.11
N VAL A 670 -29.62 -11.85 5.26
CA VAL A 670 -28.26 -11.50 4.86
C VAL A 670 -28.25 -10.22 4.02
N THR A 671 -29.22 -10.04 3.11
CA THR A 671 -29.42 -8.79 2.36
C THR A 671 -29.59 -7.60 3.30
N ALA A 672 -30.52 -7.71 4.25
CA ALA A 672 -30.78 -6.68 5.26
C ALA A 672 -29.61 -6.48 6.23
N LEU A 673 -28.76 -7.50 6.46
CA LEU A 673 -27.53 -7.37 7.23
C LEU A 673 -26.47 -6.57 6.46
N LEU A 674 -26.27 -6.85 5.17
CA LEU A 674 -25.27 -6.17 4.35
C LEU A 674 -25.63 -4.70 4.10
N LYS A 675 -26.90 -4.39 3.78
CA LYS A 675 -27.38 -3.00 3.66
C LYS A 675 -27.11 -2.20 4.94
N ARG A 676 -27.64 -2.66 6.07
CA ARG A 676 -27.44 -2.02 7.38
C ARG A 676 -25.97 -1.94 7.79
N ALA A 677 -25.13 -2.90 7.41
CA ALA A 677 -23.70 -2.86 7.73
C ALA A 677 -22.97 -1.70 7.05
N ILE A 678 -23.40 -1.30 5.85
CA ILE A 678 -22.85 -0.17 5.10
C ILE A 678 -23.49 1.15 5.56
N GLU A 679 -24.82 1.19 5.71
CA GLU A 679 -25.55 2.37 6.19
C GLU A 679 -25.13 2.78 7.61
N GLU A 680 -25.02 1.83 8.55
CA GLU A 680 -24.53 2.10 9.91
C GLU A 680 -23.05 2.55 9.91
N PHE A 681 -22.24 2.06 8.96
CA PHE A 681 -20.82 2.42 8.86
C PHE A 681 -20.65 3.87 8.39
N ASP A 682 -21.38 4.26 7.34
CA ASP A 682 -21.46 5.64 6.88
C ASP A 682 -22.03 6.56 7.98
N GLN A 683 -23.10 6.14 8.66
CA GLN A 683 -23.65 6.88 9.79
C GLN A 683 -22.60 7.10 10.89
N CYS A 684 -21.79 6.10 11.25
CA CYS A 684 -20.72 6.26 12.24
C CYS A 684 -19.67 7.31 11.83
N ILE A 685 -19.37 7.46 10.53
CA ILE A 685 -18.48 8.52 10.04
C ILE A 685 -19.13 9.90 10.27
N GLY A 686 -20.38 10.05 9.83
CA GLY A 686 -21.13 11.30 9.96
C GLY A 686 -21.42 11.71 11.40
N ASP A 687 -21.63 10.74 12.30
CA ASP A 687 -21.86 11.01 13.72
C ASP A 687 -20.55 11.38 14.44
N ALA A 688 -19.41 10.74 14.10
CA ALA A 688 -18.10 11.17 14.60
C ALA A 688 -17.73 12.60 14.15
N LEU A 689 -18.08 12.99 12.92
CA LEU A 689 -17.91 14.37 12.44
C LEU A 689 -18.77 15.36 13.24
N LYS A 690 -20.03 15.02 13.55
CA LYS A 690 -20.92 15.85 14.37
C LYS A 690 -20.47 15.93 15.83
N GLU A 691 -19.85 14.90 16.37
CA GLU A 691 -19.26 14.93 17.72
C GLU A 691 -18.07 15.89 17.81
N VAL A 692 -17.21 15.91 16.77
CA VAL A 692 -16.08 16.86 16.65
C VAL A 692 -16.56 18.29 16.38
N CYS A 693 -17.49 18.45 15.43
CA CYS A 693 -17.97 19.76 14.97
C CYS A 693 -19.52 19.82 14.93
N PRO A 694 -20.19 19.96 16.09
CA PRO A 694 -21.65 19.97 16.16
C PRO A 694 -22.29 21.26 15.63
N ARG A 695 -21.53 22.37 15.59
CA ARG A 695 -22.02 23.71 15.20
C ARG A 695 -20.96 24.48 14.41
N PRO A 696 -20.66 24.09 13.16
CA PRO A 696 -19.61 24.73 12.37
C PRO A 696 -19.84 26.25 12.17
N TRP A 697 -21.09 26.71 12.17
CA TRP A 697 -21.44 28.13 12.03
C TRP A 697 -21.13 29.01 13.27
N GLU A 698 -20.75 28.43 14.42
CA GLU A 698 -20.35 29.19 15.62
C GLU A 698 -18.83 29.43 15.71
N LEU A 699 -18.05 28.85 14.80
CA LEU A 699 -16.58 28.90 14.81
C LEU A 699 -16.03 30.03 13.93
N THR A 700 -14.94 30.67 14.36
CA THR A 700 -14.14 31.56 13.51
C THR A 700 -13.23 30.76 12.57
N GLU A 701 -12.72 31.37 11.50
CA GLU A 701 -11.86 30.66 10.54
C GLU A 701 -10.58 30.10 11.21
N ASP A 702 -9.98 30.83 12.16
CA ASP A 702 -8.85 30.34 12.96
C ASP A 702 -9.22 29.10 13.80
N GLN A 703 -10.38 29.14 14.48
CA GLN A 703 -10.87 28.01 15.27
C GLN A 703 -11.17 26.78 14.41
N VAL A 704 -11.66 26.97 13.19
CA VAL A 704 -11.90 25.88 12.23
C VAL A 704 -10.58 25.27 11.77
N ARG A 705 -9.57 26.09 11.45
CA ARG A 705 -8.25 25.60 11.04
C ARG A 705 -7.53 24.84 12.16
N ASP A 706 -7.64 25.31 13.41
CA ASP A 706 -7.15 24.58 14.59
C ASP A 706 -7.92 23.26 14.79
N LEU A 707 -9.25 23.25 14.64
CA LEU A 707 -10.09 22.04 14.76
C LEU A 707 -9.76 21.00 13.67
N ILE A 708 -9.58 21.45 12.42
CA ILE A 708 -9.12 20.61 11.30
C ILE A 708 -7.77 19.97 11.62
N LYS A 709 -6.85 20.73 12.22
CA LYS A 709 -5.52 20.24 12.59
C LYS A 709 -5.55 19.27 13.79
N GLU A 710 -6.47 19.44 14.73
CA GLU A 710 -6.62 18.53 15.88
C GLU A 710 -7.32 17.22 15.50
N HIS A 711 -8.27 17.28 14.55
CA HIS A 711 -9.15 16.16 14.18
C HIS A 711 -9.07 15.78 12.69
N GLU A 712 -7.91 15.97 12.07
CA GLU A 712 -7.66 15.84 10.62
C GLU A 712 -8.26 14.56 10.03
N GLU A 713 -7.95 13.39 10.61
CA GLU A 713 -8.44 12.08 10.15
C GLU A 713 -9.96 11.96 10.18
N ILE A 714 -10.64 12.54 11.18
CA ILE A 714 -12.10 12.45 11.33
C ILE A 714 -12.81 13.35 10.31
N ILE A 715 -12.21 14.51 10.01
CA ILE A 715 -12.79 15.51 9.12
C ILE A 715 -12.49 15.16 7.65
N GLN A 716 -11.28 14.70 7.33
CA GLN A 716 -10.92 14.24 5.98
C GLN A 716 -11.67 12.95 5.59
N ARG A 717 -11.83 11.96 6.49
CA ARG A 717 -12.59 10.72 6.15
C ARG A 717 -14.10 10.94 5.94
N ALA A 718 -14.58 12.17 6.08
CA ALA A 718 -15.94 12.55 5.73
C ALA A 718 -16.08 12.97 4.25
N PHE A 719 -14.99 12.87 3.45
CA PHE A 719 -14.91 13.28 2.05
C PHE A 719 -15.68 12.34 1.14
N ALA A 720 -15.13 11.29 0.50
CA ALA A 720 -16.00 10.21 -0.01
C ALA A 720 -15.31 8.93 -0.53
N VAL A 721 -16.16 7.91 -0.75
CA VAL A 721 -15.94 6.70 -1.54
C VAL A 721 -17.21 6.37 -2.33
N GLY A 722 -17.10 6.12 -3.63
CA GLY A 722 -18.22 5.72 -4.51
C GLY A 722 -18.93 4.43 -4.08
N VAL A 723 -20.24 4.31 -4.35
CA VAL A 723 -21.05 3.12 -4.03
C VAL A 723 -21.93 2.73 -5.22
N GLY A 724 -21.33 2.13 -6.25
CA GLY A 724 -22.02 1.43 -7.34
C GLY A 724 -21.83 2.02 -8.73
N ASP A 725 -21.01 3.05 -8.83
CA ASP A 725 -20.24 3.51 -9.99
C ASP A 725 -19.19 2.47 -10.43
N SER A 726 -18.51 1.83 -9.47
CA SER A 726 -17.62 0.68 -9.71
C SER A 726 -18.36 -0.56 -10.27
N SER A 727 -17.67 -1.33 -11.12
CA SER A 727 -18.21 -2.47 -11.84
C SER A 727 -17.80 -3.83 -11.24
N VAL A 728 -18.74 -4.78 -11.19
CA VAL A 728 -18.48 -6.23 -11.01
C VAL A 728 -18.94 -6.95 -12.26
N GLY A 729 -18.02 -7.69 -12.90
CA GLY A 729 -18.28 -8.42 -14.13
C GLY A 729 -17.86 -9.89 -14.06
N LEU A 730 -18.43 -10.67 -14.96
CA LEU A 730 -18.16 -12.09 -15.15
C LEU A 730 -17.89 -12.36 -16.63
N SER A 731 -16.77 -13.01 -16.90
CA SER A 731 -16.37 -13.51 -18.21
C SER A 731 -16.67 -15.01 -18.26
N ILE A 732 -17.61 -15.40 -19.13
CA ILE A 732 -18.07 -16.79 -19.31
C ILE A 732 -17.71 -17.23 -20.72
N LEU A 733 -17.07 -18.38 -20.88
CA LEU A 733 -16.99 -19.08 -22.15
C LEU A 733 -18.21 -20.00 -22.28
N ASP A 734 -19.04 -19.77 -23.30
CA ASP A 734 -20.25 -20.57 -23.53
C ASP A 734 -19.97 -21.92 -24.20
N SER A 735 -21.02 -22.73 -24.41
CA SER A 735 -20.93 -24.06 -25.01
C SER A 735 -20.44 -24.05 -26.46
N ASP A 736 -20.58 -22.93 -27.16
CA ASP A 736 -20.16 -22.76 -28.56
C ASP A 736 -18.72 -22.21 -28.64
N GLY A 737 -18.08 -21.98 -27.49
CA GLY A 737 -16.74 -21.42 -27.38
C GLY A 737 -16.68 -19.90 -27.58
N LYS A 738 -17.84 -19.22 -27.55
CA LYS A 738 -17.92 -17.76 -27.62
C LYS A 738 -17.84 -17.19 -26.20
N LEU A 739 -17.20 -16.03 -26.07
CA LEU A 739 -17.15 -15.30 -24.82
C LEU A 739 -18.44 -14.48 -24.60
N CYS A 740 -18.93 -14.51 -23.38
CA CYS A 740 -20.07 -13.74 -22.90
C CYS A 740 -19.66 -12.94 -21.66
N ALA A 741 -19.92 -11.64 -21.68
CA ALA A 741 -19.66 -10.76 -20.55
C ALA A 741 -20.98 -10.47 -19.82
N GLN A 742 -21.00 -10.59 -18.49
CA GLN A 742 -22.17 -10.33 -17.66
C GLN A 742 -21.84 -9.41 -16.49
N ARG A 743 -22.55 -8.28 -16.39
CA ARG A 743 -22.47 -7.35 -15.25
C ARG A 743 -23.30 -7.89 -14.07
N LEU A 744 -22.67 -8.00 -12.89
CA LEU A 744 -23.27 -8.58 -11.69
C LEU A 744 -23.76 -7.52 -10.67
N CYS A 745 -23.29 -6.28 -10.75
CA CYS A 745 -23.81 -5.15 -9.99
C CYS A 745 -24.95 -4.41 -10.72
N ASP A 746 -25.65 -3.56 -9.99
CA ASP A 746 -26.47 -2.46 -10.54
C ASP A 746 -25.59 -1.21 -10.62
N MET A 747 -25.66 -0.46 -11.72
CA MET A 747 -24.87 0.77 -11.90
C MET A 747 -25.60 1.97 -11.31
N HIS A 748 -25.03 2.54 -10.27
CA HIS A 748 -25.54 3.75 -9.64
C HIS A 748 -24.87 4.97 -10.29
N THR A 749 -25.45 5.47 -11.37
CA THR A 749 -25.05 6.73 -12.02
C THR A 749 -26.31 7.52 -12.36
N PHE A 750 -26.23 8.85 -12.51
CA PHE A 750 -27.40 9.63 -12.92
C PHE A 750 -27.87 9.37 -14.37
N LYS A 751 -27.09 8.61 -15.15
CA LYS A 751 -27.49 8.05 -16.45
C LYS A 751 -28.49 6.88 -16.31
N ASP A 752 -28.54 6.21 -15.15
CA ASP A 752 -29.63 5.27 -14.84
C ASP A 752 -30.91 6.05 -14.52
N PRO A 753 -32.01 5.84 -15.26
CA PRO A 753 -33.27 6.52 -14.98
C PRO A 753 -33.79 6.31 -13.55
N LYS A 754 -33.51 5.17 -12.89
CA LYS A 754 -34.01 4.95 -11.52
C LYS A 754 -33.28 5.82 -10.52
N GLU A 755 -31.96 5.94 -10.59
CA GLU A 755 -31.19 6.90 -9.79
C GLU A 755 -31.59 8.35 -10.07
N TYR A 756 -31.73 8.73 -11.35
CA TYR A 756 -32.19 10.06 -11.74
C TYR A 756 -33.55 10.39 -11.12
N PHE A 757 -34.55 9.50 -11.26
CA PHE A 757 -35.87 9.70 -10.67
C PHE A 757 -35.85 9.64 -9.14
N ARG A 758 -35.06 8.75 -8.53
CA ARG A 758 -34.91 8.66 -7.06
C ARG A 758 -34.43 9.98 -6.48
N ALA A 759 -33.36 10.54 -7.02
CA ALA A 759 -32.81 11.81 -6.58
C ALA A 759 -33.77 12.97 -6.90
N THR A 760 -34.29 13.06 -8.13
CA THR A 760 -35.27 14.09 -8.53
C THR A 760 -36.48 14.16 -7.59
N MET A 761 -37.02 13.00 -7.20
CA MET A 761 -38.23 12.90 -6.37
C MET A 761 -37.95 13.03 -4.86
N ALA A 762 -36.69 12.99 -4.43
CA ALA A 762 -36.31 13.20 -3.03
C ALA A 762 -36.38 14.69 -2.63
N HIS A 763 -36.23 15.62 -3.58
CA HIS A 763 -36.16 17.05 -3.32
C HIS A 763 -37.38 17.82 -3.87
N PRO A 764 -37.73 18.98 -3.28
CA PRO A 764 -38.80 19.84 -3.78
C PRO A 764 -38.59 20.33 -5.21
N TYR A 765 -39.68 20.48 -5.97
CA TYR A 765 -39.64 21.02 -7.35
C TYR A 765 -38.97 22.40 -7.47
N VAL A 766 -38.95 23.21 -6.40
CA VAL A 766 -38.29 24.54 -6.39
C VAL A 766 -36.77 24.48 -6.52
N GLU A 767 -36.16 23.30 -6.35
CA GLU A 767 -34.72 23.08 -6.52
C GLU A 767 -34.35 22.60 -7.94
N GLN A 768 -35.34 22.44 -8.83
CA GLN A 768 -35.11 21.94 -10.19
C GLN A 768 -34.66 23.05 -11.15
N PRO A 769 -33.74 22.77 -12.09
CA PRO A 769 -33.10 21.48 -12.34
C PRO A 769 -32.01 21.15 -11.31
N LEU A 770 -32.05 19.94 -10.75
CA LEU A 770 -31.00 19.45 -9.85
C LEU A 770 -29.71 19.06 -10.58
N PHE A 771 -29.78 18.75 -11.88
CA PHE A 771 -28.66 18.24 -12.66
C PHE A 771 -28.16 19.29 -13.64
N ASP A 772 -26.84 19.32 -13.86
CA ASP A 772 -26.27 20.05 -14.98
C ASP A 772 -26.28 19.20 -16.27
N TRP A 773 -25.58 19.68 -17.30
CA TRP A 773 -25.51 19.03 -18.61
C TRP A 773 -24.50 17.87 -18.68
N GLU A 774 -23.72 17.65 -17.62
CA GLU A 774 -22.77 16.53 -17.45
C GLU A 774 -23.32 15.48 -16.46
N ASP A 775 -24.65 15.45 -16.26
CA ASP A 775 -25.39 14.61 -15.32
C ASP A 775 -24.98 14.78 -13.84
N ARG A 776 -24.30 15.87 -13.44
CA ARG A 776 -23.86 16.09 -12.04
C ARG A 776 -24.95 16.71 -11.18
N ILE A 777 -25.22 16.12 -10.01
CA ILE A 777 -26.16 16.69 -9.02
C ILE A 777 -25.61 17.97 -8.40
N LEU A 778 -26.45 19.00 -8.37
CA LEU A 778 -26.14 20.42 -8.08
C LEU A 778 -25.02 21.01 -8.96
N GLY A 779 -24.61 20.32 -10.02
CA GLY A 779 -23.37 20.58 -10.76
C GLY A 779 -22.08 20.25 -10.00
N TRP A 780 -22.17 19.48 -8.89
CA TRP A 780 -21.03 19.11 -8.04
C TRP A 780 -20.59 17.66 -8.31
N LEU A 781 -21.48 16.68 -8.17
CA LEU A 781 -21.11 15.26 -8.13
C LEU A 781 -21.82 14.40 -9.19
N SER A 782 -21.06 13.54 -9.87
CA SER A 782 -21.58 12.54 -10.83
C SER A 782 -22.15 11.29 -10.16
N VAL A 783 -21.74 10.98 -8.92
CA VAL A 783 -22.14 9.76 -8.22
C VAL A 783 -23.39 9.98 -7.35
N PRO A 784 -24.45 9.17 -7.51
CA PRO A 784 -25.71 9.30 -6.76
C PRO A 784 -25.66 8.66 -5.38
N ARG A 785 -24.67 7.79 -5.13
CA ARG A 785 -24.49 7.04 -3.88
C ARG A 785 -23.02 6.94 -3.50
N ALA A 786 -22.70 7.21 -2.24
CA ALA A 786 -21.33 7.22 -1.70
C ALA A 786 -21.32 6.94 -0.18
N ILE A 787 -20.22 6.40 0.35
CA ILE A 787 -19.84 6.49 1.77
C ILE A 787 -19.07 7.80 1.94
N GLY A 788 -19.31 8.57 3.00
CA GLY A 788 -18.81 9.95 3.09
C GLY A 788 -19.80 10.95 2.47
N ASP A 789 -19.33 11.80 1.56
CA ASP A 789 -19.98 12.97 0.95
C ASP A 789 -20.79 13.81 1.94
N PHE A 790 -20.24 14.05 3.14
CA PHE A 790 -20.96 14.81 4.17
C PHE A 790 -21.14 16.29 3.81
N SER A 791 -20.43 16.78 2.79
CA SER A 791 -20.69 18.05 2.09
C SER A 791 -22.10 18.11 1.48
N LEU A 792 -22.62 16.99 0.96
CA LEU A 792 -23.95 16.85 0.36
C LEU A 792 -24.95 16.08 1.24
N LYS A 793 -24.51 15.42 2.31
CA LYS A 793 -25.40 14.77 3.31
C LYS A 793 -25.80 15.64 4.49
N LEU A 794 -25.04 16.69 4.80
CA LEU A 794 -25.33 17.59 5.93
C LEU A 794 -25.79 18.97 5.45
N HIS A 795 -26.29 19.76 6.40
CA HIS A 795 -26.68 21.16 6.17
C HIS A 795 -25.50 21.96 5.59
N SER A 796 -25.79 22.88 4.65
CA SER A 796 -24.79 23.66 3.88
C SER A 796 -23.75 24.39 4.73
N SER A 797 -24.07 24.68 6.00
CA SER A 797 -23.12 25.20 6.99
C SER A 797 -21.87 24.35 7.22
N TYR A 798 -21.93 23.03 7.00
CA TYR A 798 -20.74 22.17 7.06
C TYR A 798 -19.79 22.46 5.89
N LEU A 799 -20.33 22.64 4.68
CA LEU A 799 -19.52 23.06 3.53
C LEU A 799 -18.99 24.49 3.72
N SER A 800 -19.84 25.43 4.14
CA SER A 800 -19.51 26.85 4.22
C SER A 800 -18.67 27.28 5.43
N HIS A 801 -18.57 26.47 6.49
CA HIS A 801 -17.79 26.79 7.68
C HIS A 801 -16.78 25.72 8.10
N LEU A 802 -16.76 24.52 7.52
CA LEU A 802 -15.77 23.49 7.84
C LEU A 802 -15.02 23.01 6.59
N PHE A 803 -15.72 22.40 5.63
CA PHE A 803 -15.04 21.70 4.53
C PHE A 803 -14.29 22.62 3.57
N ARG A 804 -14.74 23.87 3.35
CA ARG A 804 -14.03 24.86 2.51
C ARG A 804 -12.66 25.34 3.05
N PHE A 805 -12.20 24.80 4.16
CA PHE A 805 -10.94 25.17 4.81
C PHE A 805 -9.94 24.03 4.92
N LEU A 806 -10.26 22.87 4.33
CA LEU A 806 -9.36 21.73 4.30
C LEU A 806 -8.20 21.97 3.32
N PRO A 807 -7.05 21.31 3.53
CA PRO A 807 -5.94 21.33 2.58
C PRO A 807 -6.41 20.98 1.17
N ASP A 808 -5.79 21.59 0.17
CA ASP A 808 -6.01 21.32 -1.26
C ASP A 808 -7.46 21.55 -1.74
N THR A 809 -8.28 22.26 -0.95
CA THR A 809 -9.66 22.63 -1.32
C THR A 809 -9.81 24.09 -1.81
N ASP A 810 -8.75 24.89 -1.79
CA ASP A 810 -8.77 26.33 -2.11
C ASP A 810 -9.15 26.64 -3.58
N GLU A 811 -8.96 25.69 -4.50
CA GLU A 811 -9.30 25.83 -5.93
C GLU A 811 -10.79 25.53 -6.24
N TYR A 812 -11.51 24.89 -5.31
CA TYR A 812 -12.89 24.49 -5.55
C TYR A 812 -13.85 25.68 -5.39
N PRO A 813 -14.74 25.95 -6.37
CA PRO A 813 -15.64 27.11 -6.31
C PRO A 813 -16.86 26.87 -5.41
N PHE A 814 -16.64 26.47 -4.15
CA PHE A 814 -17.67 26.15 -3.14
C PHE A 814 -18.74 27.23 -2.98
N SER A 815 -18.38 28.51 -3.15
CA SER A 815 -19.31 29.64 -3.13
C SER A 815 -20.46 29.52 -4.14
N THR A 816 -20.25 28.78 -5.24
CA THR A 816 -21.25 28.47 -6.27
C THR A 816 -22.22 27.37 -5.84
N TYR A 817 -21.77 26.45 -4.98
CA TYR A 817 -22.52 25.24 -4.60
C TYR A 817 -23.22 25.35 -3.25
N ILE A 818 -22.62 26.05 -2.27
CA ILE A 818 -23.21 26.31 -0.95
C ILE A 818 -24.67 26.81 -1.02
N PRO A 819 -25.05 27.76 -1.91
CA PRO A 819 -26.43 28.23 -2.01
C PRO A 819 -27.43 27.22 -2.60
N LYS A 820 -26.94 26.17 -3.26
CA LYS A 820 -27.77 25.12 -3.88
C LYS A 820 -28.13 23.99 -2.91
N ILE A 821 -27.41 23.86 -1.79
CA ILE A 821 -27.62 22.81 -0.78
C ILE A 821 -28.73 23.26 0.18
N LEU A 822 -29.96 22.84 -0.11
CA LEU A 822 -31.18 23.29 0.55
C LEU A 822 -31.90 22.17 1.34
N THR A 823 -32.07 20.99 0.74
CA THR A 823 -32.70 19.82 1.37
C THR A 823 -31.82 18.55 1.35
N PRO A 824 -30.61 18.59 1.95
CA PRO A 824 -29.77 17.40 2.08
C PRO A 824 -30.47 16.29 2.90
N PRO A 825 -30.15 15.00 2.64
CA PRO A 825 -29.04 14.51 1.83
C PRO A 825 -29.36 14.40 0.33
N TYR A 826 -28.44 14.85 -0.52
CA TYR A 826 -28.50 14.66 -1.99
C TYR A 826 -27.86 13.34 -2.45
N VAL A 827 -26.93 12.80 -1.65
CA VAL A 827 -26.19 11.54 -1.88
C VAL A 827 -26.50 10.59 -0.74
N ILE A 828 -26.64 9.29 -1.01
CA ILE A 828 -26.98 8.27 0.01
C ILE A 828 -25.95 7.15 0.04
N SER A 829 -25.87 6.40 1.14
CA SER A 829 -24.97 5.23 1.28
C SER A 829 -25.65 3.88 1.12
N GLU A 830 -26.97 3.83 0.82
CA GLU A 830 -27.69 2.57 0.62
C GLU A 830 -27.07 1.77 -0.54
N PRO A 831 -26.60 0.53 -0.33
CA PRO A 831 -26.05 -0.30 -1.40
C PRO A 831 -27.14 -1.12 -2.09
N SER A 832 -26.90 -1.50 -3.34
CA SER A 832 -27.66 -2.57 -4.01
C SER A 832 -26.98 -3.91 -3.73
N VAL A 833 -27.76 -4.93 -3.40
CA VAL A 833 -27.27 -6.25 -2.99
C VAL A 833 -27.94 -7.31 -3.86
N ARG A 834 -27.12 -8.16 -4.49
CA ARG A 834 -27.57 -9.24 -5.38
C ARG A 834 -26.95 -10.56 -4.96
N PHE A 835 -27.74 -11.62 -5.02
CA PHE A 835 -27.27 -13.00 -4.89
C PHE A 835 -27.16 -13.61 -6.28
N THR A 836 -25.96 -14.08 -6.61
CA THR A 836 -25.66 -14.78 -7.87
C THR A 836 -25.05 -16.13 -7.52
N ASP A 837 -25.66 -17.22 -7.97
CA ASP A 837 -25.04 -18.53 -7.90
C ASP A 837 -23.98 -18.65 -9.01
N LEU A 838 -22.76 -18.99 -8.61
CA LEU A 838 -21.61 -19.16 -9.51
C LEU A 838 -21.34 -20.64 -9.84
N GLU A 839 -22.07 -21.59 -9.24
CA GLU A 839 -21.93 -23.02 -9.56
C GLU A 839 -22.13 -23.35 -11.04
N PRO A 840 -23.14 -22.80 -11.76
CA PRO A 840 -23.37 -23.12 -13.17
C PRO A 840 -22.28 -22.64 -14.12
N VAL A 841 -21.43 -21.72 -13.66
CA VAL A 841 -20.35 -21.06 -14.44
C VAL A 841 -18.97 -21.36 -13.86
N TRP A 842 -18.87 -22.30 -12.92
CA TRP A 842 -17.61 -22.63 -12.25
C TRP A 842 -16.64 -23.34 -13.20
N GLY A 843 -15.39 -22.87 -13.29
CA GLY A 843 -14.41 -23.46 -14.19
C GLY A 843 -13.23 -22.52 -14.50
N SER A 844 -12.05 -23.12 -14.70
CA SER A 844 -10.77 -22.40 -14.83
C SER A 844 -10.66 -21.39 -15.97
N HIS A 845 -11.53 -21.47 -16.98
CA HIS A 845 -11.58 -20.55 -18.11
C HIS A 845 -12.40 -19.28 -17.80
N ASN A 846 -13.39 -19.41 -16.92
CA ASN A 846 -14.30 -18.35 -16.52
C ASN A 846 -13.69 -17.49 -15.41
N LYS A 847 -13.97 -16.19 -15.42
CA LYS A 847 -13.27 -15.21 -14.58
C LYS A 847 -14.26 -14.18 -14.05
N MET A 848 -14.28 -13.99 -12.74
CA MET A 848 -14.93 -12.83 -12.14
C MET A 848 -13.93 -11.68 -12.06
N PHE A 849 -14.37 -10.46 -12.31
CA PHE A 849 -13.53 -9.27 -12.21
C PHE A 849 -14.29 -8.11 -11.57
N ILE A 850 -13.55 -7.19 -10.96
CA ILE A 850 -14.06 -5.99 -10.29
C ILE A 850 -13.17 -4.83 -10.70
N PHE A 851 -13.73 -3.67 -11.04
CA PHE A 851 -12.95 -2.47 -11.33
C PHE A 851 -13.67 -1.17 -10.97
N THR A 852 -12.87 -0.11 -10.79
CA THR A 852 -13.30 1.29 -10.55
C THR A 852 -13.57 2.01 -11.87
N ASP A 853 -14.33 3.11 -11.83
CA ASP A 853 -14.88 3.74 -13.04
C ASP A 853 -13.82 4.42 -13.93
N GLY A 854 -12.58 4.56 -13.45
CA GLY A 854 -11.43 4.87 -14.29
C GLY A 854 -11.18 3.87 -15.43
N VAL A 855 -11.70 2.64 -15.36
CA VAL A 855 -11.77 1.73 -16.52
C VAL A 855 -12.78 2.25 -17.55
N ASP A 856 -13.95 2.71 -17.12
CA ASP A 856 -14.97 3.32 -17.98
C ASP A 856 -14.42 4.60 -18.64
N ASN A 857 -13.66 5.43 -17.91
CA ASN A 857 -12.93 6.59 -18.45
C ASN A 857 -11.96 6.19 -19.60
N LEU A 858 -11.13 5.17 -19.40
CA LEU A 858 -10.17 4.69 -20.41
C LEU A 858 -10.84 4.00 -21.60
N VAL A 859 -11.95 3.28 -21.40
CA VAL A 859 -12.70 2.59 -22.45
C VAL A 859 -13.52 3.55 -23.30
N ASP A 860 -14.13 4.58 -22.70
CA ASP A 860 -14.83 5.62 -23.45
C ASP A 860 -13.85 6.54 -24.20
N GLY A 861 -12.79 6.97 -23.52
CA GLY A 861 -11.69 7.72 -24.11
C GLY A 861 -11.96 9.21 -24.36
N TRP A 862 -13.16 9.73 -24.09
CA TRP A 862 -13.56 11.13 -24.33
C TRP A 862 -12.62 12.17 -23.69
N LEU A 863 -12.14 11.90 -22.47
CA LEU A 863 -11.20 12.76 -21.75
C LEU A 863 -9.71 12.39 -21.97
N VAL A 864 -9.43 11.35 -22.77
CA VAL A 864 -8.09 10.76 -22.87
C VAL A 864 -7.64 10.65 -24.32
N PHE A 865 -8.05 9.60 -25.03
CA PHE A 865 -7.50 9.24 -26.34
C PHE A 865 -8.43 9.53 -27.53
N LYS A 866 -9.68 9.91 -27.27
CA LYS A 866 -10.72 10.21 -28.27
C LYS A 866 -11.43 11.52 -27.91
N PRO A 867 -10.72 12.67 -27.87
CA PRO A 867 -11.31 13.95 -27.50
C PRO A 867 -12.51 14.26 -28.40
N ARG A 868 -13.67 14.50 -27.77
CA ARG A 868 -14.97 14.77 -28.41
C ARG A 868 -15.66 13.57 -29.07
N GLU A 869 -15.23 12.34 -28.84
CA GLU A 869 -15.83 11.13 -29.41
C GLU A 869 -15.96 10.01 -28.38
N HIS A 870 -17.18 9.77 -27.89
CA HIS A 870 -17.48 8.64 -26.99
C HIS A 870 -17.35 7.31 -27.74
N SER A 871 -16.75 6.29 -27.11
CA SER A 871 -16.60 4.98 -27.76
C SER A 871 -17.92 4.19 -27.81
N GLY A 872 -18.83 4.45 -26.86
CA GLY A 872 -20.10 3.73 -26.73
C GLY A 872 -19.97 2.24 -26.42
N ALA A 873 -18.77 1.77 -26.06
CA ALA A 873 -18.52 0.37 -25.68
C ALA A 873 -18.89 0.12 -24.21
N ASP A 874 -19.39 -1.07 -23.88
CA ASP A 874 -19.54 -1.49 -22.48
C ASP A 874 -18.17 -1.91 -21.92
N PRO A 875 -17.65 -1.25 -20.86
CA PRO A 875 -16.37 -1.61 -20.25
C PRO A 875 -16.34 -3.06 -19.73
N VAL A 876 -17.47 -3.65 -19.35
CA VAL A 876 -17.55 -5.07 -18.96
C VAL A 876 -17.36 -6.01 -20.17
N GLU A 877 -17.83 -5.65 -21.37
CA GLU A 877 -17.50 -6.38 -22.61
C GLU A 877 -15.99 -6.26 -22.89
N VAL A 878 -15.44 -5.05 -22.88
CA VAL A 878 -14.03 -4.80 -23.23
C VAL A 878 -13.06 -5.51 -22.27
N VAL A 879 -13.31 -5.44 -20.96
CA VAL A 879 -12.49 -6.15 -19.97
C VAL A 879 -12.63 -7.67 -20.11
N SER A 880 -13.82 -8.20 -20.39
CA SER A 880 -14.00 -9.63 -20.65
C SER A 880 -13.17 -10.09 -21.85
N GLU A 881 -13.23 -9.38 -22.98
CA GLU A 881 -12.47 -9.72 -24.18
C GLU A 881 -10.95 -9.58 -23.99
N LEU A 882 -10.47 -8.55 -23.27
CA LEU A 882 -9.06 -8.44 -22.88
C LEU A 882 -8.61 -9.58 -21.93
N LEU A 883 -9.55 -10.22 -21.24
CA LEU A 883 -9.35 -11.40 -20.40
C LEU A 883 -9.53 -12.74 -21.14
N ALA A 884 -9.86 -12.73 -22.43
CA ALA A 884 -9.85 -13.88 -23.30
C ALA A 884 -8.42 -14.37 -23.62
N ASP A 885 -8.32 -15.56 -24.21
CA ASP A 885 -7.06 -16.06 -24.80
C ASP A 885 -6.98 -15.75 -26.32
N ALA A 886 -8.12 -15.48 -26.97
CA ALA A 886 -8.22 -14.95 -28.33
C ALA A 886 -8.99 -13.62 -28.29
N ILE A 887 -8.43 -12.55 -28.86
CA ILE A 887 -8.99 -11.19 -28.79
C ILE A 887 -9.86 -10.91 -30.02
N ASP A 888 -11.09 -10.43 -29.82
CA ASP A 888 -11.94 -9.93 -30.92
C ASP A 888 -11.32 -8.65 -31.54
N PRO A 889 -11.10 -8.58 -32.88
CA PRO A 889 -10.64 -7.37 -33.57
C PRO A 889 -11.48 -6.11 -33.32
N ARG A 890 -12.75 -6.23 -32.91
CA ARG A 890 -13.61 -5.12 -32.46
C ARG A 890 -12.96 -4.36 -31.29
N ILE A 891 -12.25 -5.04 -30.39
CA ILE A 891 -11.57 -4.40 -29.26
C ILE A 891 -10.41 -3.53 -29.72
N GLU A 892 -9.64 -3.96 -30.73
CA GLU A 892 -8.57 -3.13 -31.30
C GLU A 892 -9.13 -1.84 -31.93
N ALA A 893 -10.32 -1.90 -32.54
CA ALA A 893 -11.02 -0.73 -33.08
C ALA A 893 -11.62 0.18 -31.99
N ILE A 894 -12.16 -0.39 -30.90
CA ILE A 894 -12.66 0.38 -29.75
C ILE A 894 -11.50 1.13 -29.08
N LEU A 895 -10.40 0.43 -28.78
CA LEU A 895 -9.25 1.04 -28.14
C LEU A 895 -8.50 1.98 -29.10
N GLY A 896 -8.42 1.66 -30.39
CA GLY A 896 -7.72 2.45 -31.41
C GLY A 896 -6.27 2.05 -31.65
N HIS A 897 -5.84 0.90 -31.13
CA HIS A 897 -4.51 0.32 -31.33
C HIS A 897 -4.59 -1.21 -31.25
N LYS A 898 -3.53 -1.91 -31.66
CA LYS A 898 -3.48 -3.36 -31.50
C LYS A 898 -3.33 -3.77 -30.04
N VAL A 899 -3.95 -4.88 -29.68
CA VAL A 899 -3.89 -5.47 -28.34
C VAL A 899 -2.65 -6.37 -28.23
N VAL A 900 -2.04 -6.40 -27.05
CA VAL A 900 -0.99 -7.34 -26.67
C VAL A 900 -1.59 -8.43 -25.78
N PRO A 901 -1.81 -9.66 -26.30
CA PRO A 901 -2.16 -10.79 -25.45
C PRO A 901 -1.08 -11.00 -24.39
N ARG A 902 -1.49 -11.25 -23.14
CA ARG A 902 -0.57 -11.45 -21.99
C ARG A 902 0.43 -10.28 -21.83
N TRP A 903 -0.04 -9.03 -21.87
CA TRP A 903 0.80 -7.82 -21.78
C TRP A 903 1.77 -7.85 -20.57
N SER A 904 1.41 -8.44 -19.43
CA SER A 904 2.28 -8.63 -18.25
C SER A 904 3.45 -9.62 -18.47
N GLY A 905 3.37 -10.46 -19.50
CA GLY A 905 4.34 -11.50 -19.82
C GLY A 905 4.57 -12.44 -18.63
N MET A 906 5.83 -12.66 -18.25
CA MET A 906 6.18 -13.55 -17.12
C MET A 906 5.77 -13.06 -15.72
N GLU A 907 5.14 -11.90 -15.57
CA GLU A 907 4.45 -11.56 -14.32
C GLU A 907 3.12 -12.32 -14.17
N ASP A 908 2.51 -12.73 -15.30
CA ASP A 908 1.27 -13.48 -15.39
C ASP A 908 0.19 -12.89 -14.47
N ASN A 909 -0.06 -11.59 -14.62
CA ASN A 909 -1.09 -10.87 -13.89
C ASN A 909 -2.14 -10.41 -14.91
N ARG A 910 -3.30 -11.06 -14.91
CA ARG A 910 -4.39 -10.77 -15.85
C ARG A 910 -4.99 -9.38 -15.65
N ALA A 911 -4.94 -8.81 -14.45
CA ALA A 911 -5.33 -7.42 -14.23
C ALA A 911 -4.33 -6.44 -14.88
N SER A 912 -3.03 -6.74 -14.80
CA SER A 912 -1.99 -6.01 -15.56
C SER A 912 -2.12 -6.19 -17.08
N ASP A 913 -2.61 -7.36 -17.56
CA ASP A 913 -2.87 -7.59 -18.98
C ASP A 913 -3.96 -6.67 -19.53
N VAL A 914 -5.04 -6.47 -18.76
CA VAL A 914 -6.12 -5.53 -19.09
C VAL A 914 -5.58 -4.09 -19.07
N MET A 915 -5.00 -3.65 -17.94
CA MET A 915 -4.48 -2.29 -17.76
C MET A 915 -3.50 -1.86 -18.86
N GLY A 916 -2.52 -2.71 -19.16
CA GLY A 916 -1.49 -2.40 -20.15
C GLY A 916 -2.05 -2.22 -21.56
N ASN A 917 -3.20 -2.83 -21.87
CA ASN A 917 -3.93 -2.62 -23.11
C ASN A 917 -4.84 -1.39 -23.06
N LEU A 918 -5.55 -1.13 -21.96
CA LEU A 918 -6.36 0.10 -21.81
C LEU A 918 -5.52 1.38 -21.97
N LEU A 919 -4.30 1.39 -21.43
CA LEU A 919 -3.39 2.54 -21.49
C LEU A 919 -2.66 2.72 -22.84
N GLY A 920 -2.76 1.78 -23.77
CA GLY A 920 -2.18 1.92 -25.12
C GLY A 920 -1.65 0.65 -25.77
N GLY A 921 -1.45 -0.45 -25.05
CA GLY A 921 -1.12 -1.77 -25.61
C GLY A 921 0.17 -1.80 -26.44
N THR A 922 0.03 -1.66 -27.75
CA THR A 922 1.11 -1.59 -28.75
C THR A 922 1.50 -0.15 -29.15
N ASP A 923 0.67 0.84 -28.84
CA ASP A 923 0.88 2.25 -29.13
C ASP A 923 1.83 2.87 -28.10
N VAL A 924 3.09 3.07 -28.52
CA VAL A 924 4.13 3.71 -27.71
C VAL A 924 3.74 5.15 -27.36
N SER A 925 3.13 5.89 -28.29
CA SER A 925 2.82 7.30 -28.10
C SER A 925 1.74 7.50 -27.04
N ARG A 926 0.72 6.64 -27.01
CA ARG A 926 -0.23 6.60 -25.89
C ARG A 926 0.44 6.32 -24.56
N LEU A 927 1.30 5.30 -24.52
CA LEU A 927 1.97 4.88 -23.29
C LEU A 927 3.00 5.92 -22.80
N GLU A 928 3.50 6.79 -23.68
CA GLU A 928 4.26 7.99 -23.33
C GLU A 928 3.32 9.08 -22.79
N MET A 929 2.21 9.39 -23.47
CA MET A 929 1.22 10.41 -23.03
C MET A 929 0.66 10.14 -21.62
N VAL A 930 0.35 8.88 -21.27
CA VAL A 930 -0.14 8.54 -19.90
C VAL A 930 0.93 8.66 -18.80
N THR A 931 2.17 9.00 -19.16
CA THR A 931 3.29 9.26 -18.23
C THR A 931 3.85 10.68 -18.33
N ASP A 932 3.30 11.48 -19.24
CA ASP A 932 3.74 12.85 -19.53
C ASP A 932 3.13 13.82 -18.50
N MET A 933 3.92 14.18 -17.49
CA MET A 933 3.48 15.06 -16.41
C MET A 933 3.08 16.46 -16.92
N ASP A 934 3.69 16.96 -17.99
CA ASP A 934 3.35 18.29 -18.50
C ASP A 934 1.92 18.26 -19.08
N ARG A 935 1.53 17.19 -19.77
CA ARG A 935 0.15 16.99 -20.26
C ARG A 935 -0.87 16.73 -19.16
N LEU A 936 -0.50 15.93 -18.16
CA LEU A 936 -1.42 15.55 -17.08
C LEU A 936 -1.72 16.71 -16.13
N ASN A 937 -0.79 17.67 -16.01
CA ASN A 937 -1.01 18.93 -15.29
C ASN A 937 -1.50 20.09 -16.18
N ASP A 938 -1.67 19.88 -17.50
CA ASP A 938 -2.08 20.94 -18.42
C ASP A 938 -3.57 21.26 -18.26
N GLN A 939 -3.87 22.42 -17.67
CA GLN A 939 -5.22 22.96 -17.55
C GLN A 939 -5.55 23.99 -18.65
N GLU A 940 -4.63 24.31 -19.57
CA GLU A 940 -4.83 25.27 -20.67
C GLU A 940 -5.31 24.58 -21.96
N GLY A 941 -6.44 23.86 -21.93
CA GLY A 941 -6.96 23.27 -23.16
C GLY A 941 -8.18 22.36 -23.02
N TRP A 942 -8.21 21.31 -23.85
CA TRP A 942 -9.08 20.16 -23.62
C TRP A 942 -8.38 19.28 -22.57
N PRO A 943 -9.03 18.96 -21.43
CA PRO A 943 -8.37 18.22 -20.36
C PRO A 943 -7.97 16.82 -20.82
N PHE A 944 -6.69 16.47 -20.65
CA PHE A 944 -6.19 15.10 -20.77
C PHE A 944 -6.23 14.45 -19.39
N TYR A 945 -7.40 13.95 -19.01
CA TYR A 945 -7.69 13.47 -17.65
C TYR A 945 -7.89 11.96 -17.62
N ILE A 946 -6.97 11.28 -16.94
CA ILE A 946 -7.04 9.85 -16.64
C ILE A 946 -7.28 9.70 -15.15
N ASP A 947 -8.34 8.96 -14.81
CA ASP A 947 -8.73 8.72 -13.43
C ASP A 947 -7.84 7.67 -12.72
N ASP A 948 -8.10 7.48 -11.43
CA ASP A 948 -7.65 6.32 -10.67
C ASP A 948 -8.22 5.02 -11.27
N VAL A 949 -7.38 4.00 -11.46
CA VAL A 949 -7.81 2.73 -12.08
C VAL A 949 -7.35 1.53 -11.28
N SER A 950 -8.31 0.81 -10.68
CA SER A 950 -8.09 -0.44 -9.95
C SER A 950 -8.84 -1.58 -10.60
N ILE A 951 -8.18 -2.73 -10.72
CA ILE A 951 -8.76 -3.94 -11.31
C ILE A 951 -8.40 -5.15 -10.46
N ILE A 952 -9.39 -5.98 -10.15
CA ILE A 952 -9.26 -7.31 -9.56
C ILE A 952 -9.74 -8.33 -10.59
N VAL A 953 -9.02 -9.44 -10.76
CA VAL A 953 -9.40 -10.57 -11.60
C VAL A 953 -9.22 -11.86 -10.79
N TRP A 954 -10.27 -12.64 -10.66
CA TRP A 954 -10.27 -13.95 -10.00
C TRP A 954 -10.72 -15.02 -10.99
N PRO A 955 -9.86 -16.00 -11.35
CA PRO A 955 -10.32 -17.18 -12.09
C PRO A 955 -11.25 -18.01 -11.20
N LEU A 956 -12.37 -18.51 -11.74
CA LEU A 956 -13.31 -19.34 -10.99
C LEU A 956 -12.77 -20.76 -10.79
N CYS A 957 -11.82 -20.89 -9.87
CA CYS A 957 -11.26 -22.13 -9.37
C CYS A 957 -11.76 -22.44 -7.95
N ASP A 958 -11.72 -23.73 -7.57
CA ASP A 958 -12.16 -24.21 -6.26
C ASP A 958 -11.53 -23.45 -5.07
N LEU A 959 -12.35 -23.24 -4.04
CA LEU A 959 -12.10 -22.45 -2.83
C LEU A 959 -11.46 -23.25 -1.69
#